data_AF-A0A1H9L630-F1
#
_entry.id   AF-A0A1H9L630-F1
#
_cell.length_a   1.000
_cell.length_b   1.000
_cell.length_c   1.000
_cell.angle_alpha   90.00
_cell.angle_beta   90.00
_cell.angle_gamma   90.00
#
_symmetry.space_group_name_H-M   'P 1'
#
loop_
_entity.id
_entity.type
_entity.pdbx_description
1 polymer ?
#
loop_
_entity_poly.entity_id
_entity_poly.type
_entity_poly.pdbx_seq_one_letter_code
_entity_poly.pdbx_strand_id
1 'polypeptide(L)'
;MKNSVFEQLNKEITFPGGSEKKKQKKALSAWNREDRTPVKLCKGAEIDESVYDISENRYYTLIAKGIIVYLITAGGIGAYLTAFDISFNQIIFNLVILATAIICAILYHSFKSENLGYLFFFATYAVVMFLFRDYINSGFYAVINDTIDWASIYFNAEGFQYYNERISNRYVAVTVAMSIIGIAMNVLLNNYILRRARYIVAIGLALTINAIPFYMEKEPDTIYTIMVLFGILMTFFLKCGRHFYLSRRDHIFARMKKGITYQLDYKSLIQGIAVAGTFVLVIIATLSTVYNKDMYDAYQEASDEKEITRDSFQNFVTLGFFGIIDHYPNNGGLSTGELGGVSSIRLDYMTDITVLYTPYSLDTLYIKNFTGESYVPYNNRWKTSDDSHKNTYPNEVDALKDAFDEGDEHAARGYMTITNVEAPALPYQPYYSEGTADQVFYRQSESYAYYPRYADSDVKIDGYKPKDVYLEVPAENKDVIDKFIAEAGLEKGSPLEVAAELKEYYKENIPYTVRPGATPWREDFINFFLTDNRKGYCAHFASAATLIFREMGIPARYCEGYAISFNQMTLNGEIVEDAEYSNYFEGYNSLGETALVRIDATDANAHAWVEVFDEEQGWTVVEVTPPSSNEEDETTDNFWDAFNNIFGDGDEDTGARDNEASSNIGISTADKVMKVVAFVIIGLVCLSILVFIILKLWPGIKYRYDYARAGLSDKLILRYGRFVKKKRRKDVKFRENMNYTDQMLYLLPFSEKDRDRMTDILERAGFSNREISESDFTFAQGILDDLFKNIKK
;
A
#
# COMPACT_ATOMS: atom_id res chain seq x y z
N MET A 1 26.82 37.73 28.30
CA MET A 1 26.28 38.16 29.61
C MET A 1 24.76 38.03 29.53
N LYS A 2 24.19 36.87 29.84
CA LYS A 2 23.52 36.54 31.11
C LYS A 2 22.68 37.70 31.69
N ASN A 3 21.35 37.53 31.59
CA ASN A 3 20.25 37.87 32.50
C ASN A 3 20.15 39.34 32.98
N SER A 4 18.99 40.00 33.00
CA SER A 4 17.69 39.54 33.46
C SER A 4 16.61 40.53 32.97
N VAL A 5 15.66 40.05 32.16
CA VAL A 5 14.41 40.77 31.79
C VAL A 5 13.29 40.41 32.79
N PHE A 6 13.60 39.66 33.85
CA PHE A 6 12.62 39.03 34.74
C PHE A 6 12.29 39.84 36.02
N GLU A 7 12.77 41.07 36.16
CA GLU A 7 12.66 41.84 37.42
C GLU A 7 11.81 43.11 37.35
N GLN A 8 11.26 43.48 36.19
CA GLN A 8 10.55 44.77 36.01
C GLN A 8 9.02 44.70 35.86
N LEU A 9 8.39 43.52 35.94
CA LEU A 9 6.92 43.42 35.82
C LEU A 9 6.18 43.05 37.12
N ASN A 10 6.88 43.08 38.27
CA ASN A 10 6.25 43.04 39.59
C ASN A 10 5.91 44.46 40.08
N LYS A 11 4.73 44.97 39.70
CA LYS A 11 4.00 45.97 40.49
C LYS A 11 2.51 45.63 40.49
N GLU A 12 2.08 45.10 41.62
CA GLU A 12 0.69 44.84 41.98
C GLU A 12 -0.14 46.13 41.97
N ILE A 13 -1.32 46.08 41.35
CA ILE A 13 -2.45 46.95 41.69
C ILE A 13 -3.41 46.08 42.49
N THR A 14 -3.48 46.34 43.80
CA THR A 14 -4.40 45.71 44.75
C THR A 14 -5.80 46.29 44.64
N PHE A 15 -6.83 45.43 44.53
CA PHE A 15 -8.21 45.74 44.93
C PHE A 15 -8.64 44.82 46.10
N PRO A 16 -9.38 45.33 47.10
CA PRO A 16 -9.71 44.60 48.33
C PRO A 16 -11.03 43.82 48.18
N GLY A 17 -11.10 42.62 48.74
CA GLY A 17 -12.37 41.88 48.91
C GLY A 17 -12.20 40.36 48.83
N GLY A 18 -11.79 39.74 49.94
CA GLY A 18 -11.48 38.32 50.01
C GLY A 18 -12.70 37.38 49.94
N SER A 19 -12.52 36.27 49.24
CA SER A 19 -12.88 34.95 49.75
C SER A 19 -11.82 33.95 49.28
N GLU A 20 -11.15 33.30 50.23
CA GLU A 20 -10.11 32.31 49.98
C GLU A 20 -10.64 31.16 49.09
N LYS A 21 -10.19 31.12 47.84
CA LYS A 21 -10.35 29.93 47.01
C LYS A 21 -9.49 28.81 47.60
N LYS A 22 -10.18 27.84 48.22
CA LYS A 22 -9.72 26.46 48.42
C LYS A 22 -8.79 26.05 47.28
N LYS A 23 -7.56 25.61 47.62
CA LYS A 23 -6.67 24.85 46.73
C LYS A 23 -7.50 23.86 45.92
N GLN A 24 -7.69 24.14 44.63
CA GLN A 24 -8.30 23.20 43.70
C GLN A 24 -7.43 21.95 43.71
N LYS A 25 -7.98 20.85 44.26
CA LYS A 25 -7.51 19.50 43.94
C LYS A 25 -7.39 19.42 42.42
N LYS A 26 -6.22 19.03 41.92
CA LYS A 26 -5.97 18.71 40.51
C LYS A 26 -7.22 18.07 39.92
N ALA A 27 -7.82 18.72 38.92
CA ALA A 27 -8.96 18.17 38.23
C ALA A 27 -8.56 16.80 37.66
N LEU A 28 -9.13 15.73 38.22
CA LEU A 28 -9.18 14.43 37.57
C LEU A 28 -9.70 14.68 36.15
N SER A 29 -8.98 14.19 35.13
CA SER A 29 -9.41 14.36 33.74
C SER A 29 -10.85 13.86 33.58
N ALA A 30 -11.59 14.36 32.58
CA ALA A 30 -12.99 14.00 32.34
C ALA A 30 -13.25 12.46 32.31
N TRP A 31 -12.19 11.67 32.11
CA TRP A 31 -12.12 10.20 32.22
C TRP A 31 -12.32 9.58 33.61
N ASN A 32 -12.23 10.36 34.70
CA ASN A 32 -12.31 9.86 36.07
C ASN A 32 -13.45 10.50 36.90
N ARG A 33 -14.25 11.39 36.29
CA ARG A 33 -15.47 11.94 36.92
C ARG A 33 -16.65 11.05 36.57
N GLU A 34 -16.92 10.06 37.40
CA GLU A 34 -18.19 9.34 37.37
C GLU A 34 -19.20 10.10 38.25
N ASP A 35 -20.25 10.61 37.63
CA ASP A 35 -21.39 11.15 38.35
C ASP A 35 -22.19 9.96 38.91
N ARG A 36 -22.13 9.75 40.22
CA ARG A 36 -22.91 8.73 40.94
C ARG A 36 -24.11 9.33 41.66
N THR A 37 -24.48 10.57 41.35
CA THR A 37 -25.59 11.22 42.03
C THR A 37 -26.89 10.43 41.86
N PRO A 38 -27.68 10.28 42.95
CA PRO A 38 -29.00 9.68 42.87
C PRO A 38 -29.87 10.35 41.82
N VAL A 39 -30.68 9.54 41.15
CA VAL A 39 -31.53 10.01 40.05
C VAL A 39 -32.93 10.25 40.59
N LYS A 40 -33.28 11.52 40.80
CA LYS A 40 -34.65 11.89 41.21
C LYS A 40 -35.65 11.52 40.12
N LEU A 41 -36.62 10.67 40.47
CA LEU A 41 -37.72 10.27 39.59
C LEU A 41 -38.91 11.20 39.78
N CYS A 42 -39.26 11.47 41.04
CA CYS A 42 -40.32 12.40 41.43
C CYS A 42 -40.07 12.94 42.84
N LYS A 43 -41.00 13.75 43.35
CA LYS A 43 -40.89 14.30 44.71
C LYS A 43 -40.94 13.15 45.73
N GLY A 44 -39.82 12.91 46.42
CA GLY A 44 -39.69 11.88 47.46
C GLY A 44 -39.24 10.51 46.97
N ALA A 45 -38.96 10.32 45.68
CA ALA A 45 -38.42 9.06 45.15
C ALA A 45 -37.20 9.31 44.25
N GLU A 46 -36.12 8.58 44.54
CA GLU A 46 -34.88 8.63 43.77
C GLU A 46 -34.29 7.23 43.58
N ILE A 47 -33.55 7.05 42.48
CA ILE A 47 -32.74 5.86 42.27
C ILE A 47 -31.45 6.05 43.05
N ASP A 48 -31.23 5.14 44.00
CA ASP A 48 -30.09 5.10 44.90
C ASP A 48 -28.76 4.86 44.15
N GLU A 49 -27.65 5.31 44.72
CA GLU A 49 -26.32 5.15 44.13
C GLU A 49 -25.87 3.69 44.00
N SER A 50 -26.44 2.76 44.77
CA SER A 50 -26.18 1.31 44.70
C SER A 50 -26.46 0.70 43.33
N VAL A 51 -27.30 1.34 42.49
CA VAL A 51 -27.53 0.91 41.10
C VAL A 51 -26.23 0.87 40.28
N TYR A 52 -25.25 1.73 40.61
CA TYR A 52 -23.96 1.82 39.93
C TYR A 52 -22.92 0.80 40.45
N ASP A 53 -23.27 0.02 41.48
CA ASP A 53 -22.43 -1.06 42.00
C ASP A 53 -22.78 -2.42 41.38
N ILE A 54 -23.86 -2.49 40.58
CA ILE A 54 -24.20 -3.66 39.77
C ILE A 54 -23.17 -3.76 38.64
N SER A 55 -22.35 -4.81 38.69
CA SER A 55 -21.30 -5.06 37.71
C SER A 55 -21.46 -6.38 36.97
N GLU A 56 -21.02 -6.43 35.71
CA GLU A 56 -20.98 -7.65 34.92
C GLU A 56 -19.57 -8.22 34.76
N ASN A 57 -19.48 -9.46 34.23
CA ASN A 57 -18.19 -10.02 33.86
C ASN A 57 -17.78 -9.52 32.47
N ARG A 58 -16.94 -8.49 32.48
CA ARG A 58 -16.40 -7.83 31.29
C ARG A 58 -15.74 -8.75 30.26
N TYR A 59 -15.19 -9.89 30.67
CA TYR A 59 -14.57 -10.82 29.70
C TYR A 59 -15.58 -11.32 28.67
N TYR A 60 -16.82 -11.63 29.07
CA TYR A 60 -17.85 -12.07 28.13
C TYR A 60 -18.25 -10.98 27.15
N THR A 61 -18.37 -9.74 27.63
CA THR A 61 -18.67 -8.58 26.79
C THR A 61 -17.56 -8.33 25.76
N LEU A 62 -16.29 -8.46 26.16
CA LEU A 62 -15.16 -8.30 25.26
C LEU A 62 -15.04 -9.44 24.26
N ILE A 63 -15.26 -10.69 24.67
CA ILE A 63 -15.28 -11.83 23.75
C ILE A 63 -16.35 -11.65 22.68
N ALA A 64 -17.56 -11.30 23.08
CA ALA A 64 -18.67 -11.13 22.15
C ALA A 64 -18.46 -9.92 21.22
N LYS A 65 -17.83 -8.85 21.71
CA LYS A 65 -17.34 -7.74 20.86
C LYS A 65 -16.25 -8.18 19.88
N GLY A 66 -15.33 -9.05 20.31
CA GLY A 66 -14.31 -9.66 19.44
C GLY A 66 -14.93 -10.51 18.34
N ILE A 67 -15.99 -11.26 18.62
CA ILE A 67 -16.74 -12.04 17.61
C ILE A 67 -17.30 -11.12 16.51
N ILE A 68 -17.83 -9.94 16.88
CA ILE A 68 -18.34 -8.96 15.89
C ILE A 68 -17.22 -8.48 14.98
N VAL A 69 -16.04 -8.19 15.53
CA VAL A 69 -14.86 -7.77 14.73
C VAL A 69 -14.38 -8.90 13.82
N TYR A 70 -14.36 -10.13 14.32
CA TYR A 70 -14.06 -11.32 13.53
C TYR A 70 -15.00 -11.46 12.33
N LEU A 71 -16.31 -11.35 12.53
CA LEU A 71 -17.31 -11.49 11.48
C LEU A 71 -17.09 -10.50 10.33
N ILE A 72 -16.73 -9.25 10.66
CA ILE A 72 -16.45 -8.21 9.66
C ILE A 72 -15.12 -8.47 8.94
N THR A 73 -14.07 -8.84 9.69
CA THR A 73 -12.74 -9.03 9.13
C THR A 73 -12.65 -10.28 8.26
N ALA A 74 -13.02 -11.43 8.83
CA ALA A 74 -13.00 -12.70 8.13
C ALA A 74 -14.07 -12.74 7.03
N GLY A 75 -15.24 -12.12 7.29
CA GLY A 75 -16.26 -11.95 6.26
C GLY A 75 -15.76 -11.12 5.08
N GLY A 76 -15.15 -9.95 5.33
CA GLY A 76 -14.74 -9.03 4.26
C GLY A 76 -13.60 -9.58 3.42
N ILE A 77 -12.55 -10.11 4.06
CA ILE A 77 -11.41 -10.72 3.35
C ILE A 77 -11.85 -12.04 2.70
N GLY A 78 -12.61 -12.88 3.42
CA GLY A 78 -13.06 -14.16 2.90
C GLY A 78 -14.00 -14.01 1.71
N ALA A 79 -14.90 -13.01 1.71
CA ALA A 79 -15.75 -12.69 0.59
C ALA A 79 -14.93 -12.32 -0.66
N TYR A 80 -13.91 -11.46 -0.50
CA TYR A 80 -13.03 -11.10 -1.61
C TYR A 80 -12.31 -12.32 -2.21
N LEU A 81 -11.72 -13.16 -1.35
CA LEU A 81 -10.97 -14.33 -1.80
C LEU A 81 -11.86 -15.34 -2.53
N THR A 82 -13.05 -15.63 -1.99
CA THR A 82 -13.95 -16.61 -2.61
C THR A 82 -14.65 -16.07 -3.84
N ALA A 83 -14.87 -14.76 -3.96
CA ALA A 83 -15.42 -14.16 -5.18
C ALA A 83 -14.53 -14.38 -6.41
N PHE A 84 -13.20 -14.45 -6.21
CA PHE A 84 -12.23 -14.72 -7.27
C PHE A 84 -11.75 -16.17 -7.31
N ASP A 85 -12.40 -17.09 -6.61
CA ASP A 85 -12.01 -18.51 -6.54
C ASP A 85 -10.57 -18.75 -6.01
N ILE A 86 -10.05 -17.80 -5.21
CA ILE A 86 -8.69 -17.88 -4.67
C ILE A 86 -8.65 -18.95 -3.58
N SER A 87 -7.77 -19.93 -3.75
CA SER A 87 -7.67 -21.07 -2.85
C SER A 87 -6.84 -20.76 -1.60
N PHE A 88 -7.43 -20.95 -0.41
CA PHE A 88 -6.74 -20.77 0.88
C PHE A 88 -7.27 -21.73 1.96
N ASN A 89 -6.52 -21.89 3.05
CA ASN A 89 -6.94 -22.71 4.19
C ASN A 89 -7.94 -21.95 5.07
N GLN A 90 -9.22 -22.14 4.77
CA GLN A 90 -10.33 -21.50 5.47
C GLN A 90 -10.31 -21.77 6.99
N ILE A 91 -9.94 -22.98 7.43
CA ILE A 91 -9.95 -23.33 8.85
C ILE A 91 -8.89 -22.52 9.61
N ILE A 92 -7.66 -22.50 9.10
CA ILE A 92 -6.55 -21.80 9.75
C ILE A 92 -6.78 -20.29 9.72
N PHE A 93 -7.17 -19.77 8.56
CA PHE A 93 -7.51 -18.35 8.41
C PHE A 93 -8.55 -17.93 9.45
N ASN A 94 -9.71 -18.60 9.51
CA ASN A 94 -10.78 -18.22 10.43
C ASN A 94 -10.36 -18.37 11.90
N LEU A 95 -9.59 -19.41 12.26
CA LEU A 95 -9.08 -19.58 13.62
C LEU A 95 -8.12 -18.45 14.03
N VAL A 96 -7.21 -18.05 13.14
CA VAL A 96 -6.26 -16.95 13.39
C VAL A 96 -7.00 -15.62 13.54
N ILE A 97 -7.92 -15.30 12.61
CA ILE A 97 -8.68 -14.05 12.67
C ILE A 97 -9.58 -14.01 13.91
N LEU A 98 -10.25 -15.11 14.27
CA LEU A 98 -11.09 -15.17 15.48
C LEU A 98 -10.27 -14.99 16.76
N ALA A 99 -9.16 -15.72 16.88
CA ALA A 99 -8.30 -15.66 18.05
C ALA A 99 -7.74 -14.24 18.24
N THR A 100 -7.26 -13.62 17.16
CA THR A 100 -6.64 -12.28 17.21
C THR A 100 -7.68 -11.18 17.43
N ALA A 101 -8.88 -11.30 16.88
CA ALA A 101 -10.00 -10.39 17.16
C ALA A 101 -10.39 -10.41 18.65
N ILE A 102 -10.49 -11.61 19.25
CA ILE A 102 -10.79 -11.78 20.68
C ILE A 102 -9.65 -11.25 21.55
N ILE A 103 -8.38 -11.54 21.21
CA ILE A 103 -7.22 -11.03 21.95
C ILE A 103 -7.24 -9.50 21.95
N CYS A 104 -7.39 -8.87 20.78
CA CYS A 104 -7.46 -7.42 20.65
C CYS A 104 -8.60 -6.83 21.48
N ALA A 105 -9.78 -7.46 21.49
CA ALA A 105 -10.89 -7.02 22.33
C ALA A 105 -10.56 -7.14 23.84
N ILE A 106 -9.97 -8.26 24.27
CA ILE A 106 -9.60 -8.51 25.68
C ILE A 106 -8.52 -7.53 26.17
N LEU A 107 -7.63 -7.05 25.30
CA LEU A 107 -6.62 -6.05 25.69
C LEU A 107 -7.26 -4.78 26.29
N TYR A 108 -8.48 -4.42 25.87
CA TYR A 108 -9.25 -3.32 26.46
C TYR A 108 -9.85 -3.60 27.85
N HIS A 109 -9.54 -4.73 28.48
CA HIS A 109 -10.02 -5.04 29.83
C HIS A 109 -9.56 -4.02 30.88
N SER A 110 -8.32 -3.53 30.77
CA SER A 110 -7.75 -2.55 31.70
C SER A 110 -6.74 -1.64 31.02
N PHE A 111 -6.47 -0.47 31.60
CA PHE A 111 -5.46 0.45 31.05
C PHE A 111 -4.06 -0.16 30.96
N LYS A 112 -3.70 -1.07 31.88
CA LYS A 112 -2.41 -1.75 31.86
C LYS A 112 -2.34 -2.80 30.77
N SER A 113 -3.41 -3.60 30.61
CA SER A 113 -3.49 -4.59 29.53
C SER A 113 -3.55 -3.94 28.16
N GLU A 114 -4.19 -2.78 28.03
CA GLU A 114 -4.24 -2.03 26.77
C GLU A 114 -2.81 -1.59 26.38
N ASN A 115 -2.14 -0.79 27.21
CA ASN A 115 -0.85 -0.23 26.83
C ASN A 115 0.26 -1.29 26.74
N LEU A 116 0.39 -2.15 27.76
CA LEU A 116 1.48 -3.15 27.78
C LEU A 116 1.17 -4.32 26.85
N GLY A 117 -0.10 -4.70 26.73
CA GLY A 117 -0.51 -5.81 25.89
C GLY A 117 -0.47 -5.44 24.41
N TYR A 118 -0.87 -4.24 24.00
CA TYR A 118 -0.67 -3.81 22.60
C TYR A 118 0.81 -3.65 22.25
N LEU A 119 1.65 -3.16 23.16
CA LEU A 119 3.11 -3.12 22.94
C LEU A 119 3.66 -4.52 22.66
N PHE A 120 3.31 -5.49 23.50
CA PHE A 120 3.72 -6.89 23.31
C PHE A 120 3.13 -7.51 22.03
N PHE A 121 1.87 -7.21 21.73
CA PHE A 121 1.18 -7.66 20.52
C PHE A 121 1.87 -7.15 19.26
N PHE A 122 2.18 -5.84 19.18
CA PHE A 122 2.86 -5.26 18.03
C PHE A 122 4.29 -5.79 17.88
N ALA A 123 5.04 -5.97 18.98
CA ALA A 123 6.36 -6.60 18.92
C ALA A 123 6.28 -8.03 18.36
N THR A 124 5.31 -8.81 18.84
CA THR A 124 5.07 -10.17 18.33
C THR A 124 4.65 -10.15 16.86
N TYR A 125 3.74 -9.26 16.48
CA TYR A 125 3.27 -9.09 15.12
C TYR A 125 4.42 -8.72 14.17
N ALA A 126 5.29 -7.79 14.56
CA ALA A 126 6.48 -7.42 13.79
C ALA A 126 7.45 -8.60 13.59
N VAL A 127 7.70 -9.39 14.64
CA VAL A 127 8.53 -10.61 14.53
C VAL A 127 7.90 -11.62 13.57
N VAL A 128 6.59 -11.85 13.65
CA VAL A 128 5.89 -12.75 12.72
C VAL A 128 5.96 -12.22 11.28
N MET A 129 5.73 -10.92 11.07
CA MET A 129 5.84 -10.31 9.73
C MET A 129 7.24 -10.47 9.15
N PHE A 130 8.28 -10.29 9.97
CA PHE A 130 9.66 -10.48 9.55
C PHE A 130 9.95 -11.95 9.19
N LEU A 131 9.54 -12.89 10.04
CA LEU A 131 9.77 -14.33 9.82
C LEU A 131 9.05 -14.90 8.60
N PHE A 132 7.91 -14.31 8.22
CA PHE A 132 7.07 -14.79 7.13
C PHE A 132 7.06 -13.85 5.92
N ARG A 133 8.01 -12.92 5.81
CA ARG A 133 8.05 -11.89 4.76
C ARG A 133 7.86 -12.46 3.34
N ASP A 134 8.57 -13.52 3.00
CA ASP A 134 8.48 -14.11 1.65
C ASP A 134 7.10 -14.75 1.38
N TYR A 135 6.52 -15.41 2.38
CA TYR A 135 5.15 -15.96 2.29
C TYR A 135 4.09 -14.87 2.18
N ILE A 136 4.27 -13.76 2.92
CA ILE A 136 3.36 -12.61 2.86
C ILE A 136 3.41 -11.98 1.47
N ASN A 137 4.61 -11.70 0.97
CA ASN A 137 4.80 -11.09 -0.35
C ASN A 137 4.24 -11.99 -1.46
N SER A 138 4.62 -13.28 -1.49
CA SER A 138 4.13 -14.20 -2.52
C SER A 138 2.63 -14.46 -2.42
N GLY A 139 2.07 -14.53 -1.20
CA GLY A 139 0.64 -14.73 -1.00
C GLY A 139 -0.19 -13.51 -1.39
N PHE A 140 0.34 -12.30 -1.20
CA PHE A 140 -0.29 -11.08 -1.66
C PHE A 140 -0.22 -10.95 -3.18
N TYR A 141 0.92 -11.27 -3.79
CA TYR A 141 1.10 -11.28 -5.25
C TYR A 141 0.20 -12.31 -5.93
N ALA A 142 0.07 -13.52 -5.37
CA ALA A 142 -0.89 -14.49 -5.87
C ALA A 142 -2.32 -13.94 -5.88
N VAL A 143 -2.74 -13.24 -4.82
CA VAL A 143 -4.08 -12.62 -4.76
C VAL A 143 -4.26 -11.52 -5.82
N ILE A 144 -3.23 -10.69 -6.04
CA ILE A 144 -3.29 -9.66 -7.09
C ILE A 144 -3.31 -10.30 -8.48
N ASN A 145 -2.45 -11.28 -8.73
CA ASN A 145 -2.39 -12.00 -10.00
C ASN A 145 -3.74 -12.65 -10.34
N ASP A 146 -4.37 -13.34 -9.38
CA ASP A 146 -5.69 -13.93 -9.59
C ASP A 146 -6.78 -12.85 -9.81
N THR A 147 -6.65 -11.67 -9.19
CA THR A 147 -7.54 -10.52 -9.44
C THR A 147 -7.35 -9.97 -10.86
N ILE A 148 -6.09 -9.89 -11.31
CA ILE A 148 -5.69 -9.46 -12.64
C ILE A 148 -6.21 -10.44 -13.71
N ASP A 149 -6.11 -11.75 -13.47
CA ASP A 149 -6.64 -12.79 -14.37
C ASP A 149 -8.14 -12.57 -14.63
N TRP A 150 -8.90 -12.36 -13.55
CA TRP A 150 -10.32 -12.07 -13.67
C TRP A 150 -10.62 -10.74 -14.36
N ALA A 151 -9.78 -9.71 -14.13
CA ALA A 151 -9.91 -8.43 -14.80
C ALA A 151 -9.61 -8.52 -16.30
N SER A 152 -8.60 -9.30 -16.70
CA SER A 152 -8.30 -9.56 -18.12
C SER A 152 -9.50 -10.19 -18.83
N ILE A 153 -10.09 -11.23 -18.22
CA ILE A 153 -11.31 -11.87 -18.74
C ILE A 153 -12.48 -10.88 -18.80
N TYR A 154 -12.67 -10.08 -17.75
CA TYR A 154 -13.81 -9.17 -17.64
C TYR A 154 -13.73 -8.00 -18.62
N PHE A 155 -12.54 -7.41 -18.78
CA PHE A 155 -12.32 -6.28 -19.68
C PHE A 155 -12.05 -6.70 -21.13
N ASN A 156 -11.80 -7.99 -21.37
CA ASN A 156 -11.31 -8.51 -22.64
C ASN A 156 -10.06 -7.74 -23.10
N ALA A 157 -9.13 -7.58 -22.16
CA ALA A 157 -7.90 -6.82 -22.34
C ALA A 157 -6.69 -7.73 -22.13
N GLU A 158 -5.72 -7.60 -23.02
CA GLU A 158 -4.44 -8.32 -23.00
C GLU A 158 -3.34 -7.38 -22.43
N GLY A 159 -2.20 -7.91 -22.00
CA GLY A 159 -1.08 -7.09 -21.51
C GLY A 159 -1.06 -6.72 -20.02
N PHE A 160 -1.69 -7.52 -19.15
CA PHE A 160 -1.54 -7.31 -17.70
C PHE A 160 -0.19 -7.84 -17.19
N GLN A 161 0.50 -7.05 -16.35
CA GLN A 161 1.73 -7.49 -15.68
C GLN A 161 1.42 -8.33 -14.45
N TYR A 162 2.05 -9.50 -14.37
CA TYR A 162 1.97 -10.40 -13.24
C TYR A 162 3.14 -10.19 -12.29
N TYR A 163 2.85 -10.22 -10.99
CA TYR A 163 3.88 -10.15 -9.96
C TYR A 163 4.55 -11.51 -9.80
N ASN A 164 5.89 -11.52 -9.71
CA ASN A 164 6.64 -12.76 -9.56
C ASN A 164 6.46 -13.36 -8.15
N GLU A 165 6.04 -14.63 -8.09
CA GLU A 165 5.77 -15.34 -6.84
C GLU A 165 6.97 -16.20 -6.42
N ARG A 166 7.63 -15.83 -5.32
CA ARG A 166 8.78 -16.57 -4.79
C ARG A 166 8.41 -17.92 -4.18
N ILE A 167 7.21 -18.04 -3.61
CA ILE A 167 6.72 -19.27 -2.97
C ILE A 167 5.78 -20.01 -3.91
N SER A 168 6.18 -21.20 -4.35
CA SER A 168 5.38 -22.04 -5.27
C SER A 168 4.06 -22.54 -4.68
N ASN A 169 3.95 -22.68 -3.36
CA ASN A 169 2.70 -23.11 -2.73
C ASN A 169 1.78 -21.91 -2.44
N ARG A 170 1.03 -21.49 -3.46
CA ARG A 170 0.02 -20.42 -3.38
C ARG A 170 -0.95 -20.62 -2.22
N TYR A 171 -1.47 -21.83 -2.03
CA TYR A 171 -2.45 -22.13 -0.98
C TYR A 171 -1.97 -21.75 0.43
N VAL A 172 -0.71 -22.06 0.76
CA VAL A 172 -0.12 -21.69 2.05
C VAL A 172 0.24 -20.22 2.09
N ALA A 173 0.85 -19.68 1.02
CA ALA A 173 1.27 -18.29 0.96
C ALA A 173 0.08 -17.33 1.13
N VAL A 174 -1.00 -17.52 0.37
CA VAL A 174 -2.25 -16.75 0.47
C VAL A 174 -2.83 -16.84 1.89
N THR A 175 -2.89 -18.04 2.47
CA THR A 175 -3.40 -18.23 3.85
C THR A 175 -2.62 -17.36 4.85
N VAL A 176 -1.29 -17.36 4.76
CA VAL A 176 -0.42 -16.57 5.65
C VAL A 176 -0.60 -15.08 5.40
N ALA A 177 -0.51 -14.64 4.14
CA ALA A 177 -0.64 -13.22 3.77
C ALA A 177 -1.97 -12.64 4.25
N MET A 178 -3.09 -13.30 3.94
CA MET A 178 -4.42 -12.83 4.29
C MET A 178 -4.68 -12.89 5.80
N SER A 179 -4.08 -13.86 6.51
CA SER A 179 -4.12 -13.88 7.97
C SER A 179 -3.39 -12.67 8.58
N ILE A 180 -2.23 -12.29 8.05
CA ILE A 180 -1.44 -11.15 8.53
C ILE A 180 -2.16 -9.82 8.26
N ILE A 181 -2.73 -9.65 7.07
CA ILE A 181 -3.56 -8.49 6.74
C ILE A 181 -4.79 -8.44 7.65
N GLY A 182 -5.47 -9.57 7.85
CA GLY A 182 -6.61 -9.65 8.76
C GLY A 182 -6.26 -9.36 10.22
N ILE A 183 -5.05 -9.68 10.69
CA ILE A 183 -4.57 -9.28 12.01
C ILE A 183 -4.47 -7.76 12.13
N ALA A 184 -3.85 -7.08 11.16
CA ALA A 184 -3.79 -5.61 11.13
C ALA A 184 -5.20 -5.02 11.13
N MET A 185 -6.09 -5.59 10.32
CA MET A 185 -7.49 -5.20 10.23
C MET A 185 -8.22 -5.32 11.57
N ASN A 186 -8.03 -6.43 12.27
CA ASN A 186 -8.60 -6.66 13.60
C ASN A 186 -8.18 -5.58 14.61
N VAL A 187 -6.93 -5.10 14.55
CA VAL A 187 -6.44 -4.02 15.42
C VAL A 187 -7.17 -2.71 15.12
N LEU A 188 -7.26 -2.34 13.85
CA LEU A 188 -7.93 -1.12 13.39
C LEU A 188 -9.43 -1.14 13.73
N LEU A 189 -10.12 -2.22 13.36
CA LEU A 189 -11.55 -2.37 13.59
C LEU A 189 -11.90 -2.43 15.07
N ASN A 190 -11.10 -3.09 15.91
CA ASN A 190 -11.32 -3.05 17.37
C ASN A 190 -11.26 -1.62 17.91
N ASN A 191 -10.32 -0.79 17.46
CA ASN A 191 -10.24 0.61 17.87
C ASN A 191 -11.45 1.42 17.39
N TYR A 192 -11.82 1.31 16.11
CA TYR A 192 -12.92 2.08 15.55
C TYR A 192 -14.30 1.66 16.07
N ILE A 193 -14.54 0.36 16.26
CA ILE A 193 -15.81 -0.18 16.73
C ILE A 193 -15.91 -0.05 18.26
N LEU A 194 -14.91 -0.51 19.01
CA LEU A 194 -15.04 -0.64 20.47
C LEU A 194 -14.71 0.66 21.22
N ARG A 195 -13.85 1.52 20.66
CA ARG A 195 -13.39 2.73 21.35
C ARG A 195 -13.99 4.01 20.79
N ARG A 196 -13.98 4.18 19.46
CA ARG A 196 -14.42 5.44 18.81
C ARG A 196 -15.87 5.45 18.36
N ALA A 197 -16.53 4.28 18.31
CA ALA A 197 -17.89 4.11 17.80
C ALA A 197 -18.08 4.65 16.38
N ARG A 198 -17.03 4.58 15.55
CA ARG A 198 -17.02 5.02 14.15
C ARG A 198 -17.23 3.83 13.22
N TYR A 199 -18.41 3.24 13.30
CA TYR A 199 -18.73 2.01 12.55
C TYR A 199 -18.75 2.20 11.05
N ILE A 200 -19.13 3.37 10.55
CA ILE A 200 -19.12 3.64 9.10
C ILE A 200 -17.70 3.53 8.55
N VAL A 201 -16.71 4.08 9.27
CA VAL A 201 -15.29 3.97 8.90
C VAL A 201 -14.83 2.52 8.97
N ALA A 202 -15.24 1.79 10.00
CA ALA A 202 -14.90 0.38 10.18
C ALA A 202 -15.49 -0.51 9.06
N ILE A 203 -16.75 -0.27 8.68
CA ILE A 203 -17.42 -0.97 7.58
C ILE A 203 -16.75 -0.62 6.25
N GLY A 204 -16.48 0.66 6.01
CA GLY A 204 -15.75 1.12 4.82
C GLY A 204 -14.43 0.37 4.68
N LEU A 205 -13.57 0.44 5.71
CA LEU A 205 -12.28 -0.25 5.74
C LEU A 205 -12.40 -1.74 5.36
N ALA A 206 -13.38 -2.45 5.92
CA ALA A 206 -13.58 -3.89 5.69
C ALA A 206 -14.15 -4.26 4.34
N LEU A 207 -14.90 -3.36 3.70
CA LEU A 207 -15.62 -3.65 2.46
C LEU A 207 -15.04 -2.97 1.22
N THR A 208 -14.15 -1.98 1.37
CA THR A 208 -13.56 -1.27 0.23
C THR A 208 -12.99 -2.23 -0.81
N ILE A 209 -12.26 -3.26 -0.37
CA ILE A 209 -11.67 -4.23 -1.29
C ILE A 209 -12.72 -5.06 -2.06
N ASN A 210 -13.91 -5.28 -1.48
CA ASN A 210 -15.00 -6.03 -2.11
C ASN A 210 -15.69 -5.24 -3.23
N ALA A 211 -15.45 -3.94 -3.36
CA ALA A 211 -15.94 -3.16 -4.50
C ALA A 211 -15.39 -3.72 -5.83
N ILE A 212 -14.18 -4.28 -5.82
CA ILE A 212 -13.51 -4.83 -7.00
C ILE A 212 -14.26 -6.05 -7.57
N PRO A 213 -14.48 -7.14 -6.80
CA PRO A 213 -15.26 -8.28 -7.30
C PRO A 213 -16.70 -7.89 -7.64
N PHE A 214 -17.35 -7.01 -6.87
CA PHE A 214 -18.71 -6.56 -7.20
C PHE A 214 -18.77 -5.79 -8.52
N TYR A 215 -17.76 -4.97 -8.83
CA TYR A 215 -17.67 -4.29 -10.12
C TYR A 215 -17.53 -5.30 -11.26
N MET A 216 -16.74 -6.36 -11.08
CA MET A 216 -16.54 -7.42 -12.07
C MET A 216 -17.61 -8.53 -12.01
N GLU A 217 -18.76 -8.26 -11.37
CA GLU A 217 -19.91 -9.17 -11.30
C GLU A 217 -19.58 -10.53 -10.66
N LYS A 218 -18.60 -10.53 -9.74
CA LYS A 218 -18.18 -11.71 -8.99
C LYS A 218 -18.87 -11.78 -7.64
N GLU A 219 -19.40 -12.97 -7.36
CA GLU A 219 -20.17 -13.25 -6.16
C GLU A 219 -19.32 -14.00 -5.12
N PRO A 220 -19.24 -13.51 -3.88
CA PRO A 220 -18.58 -14.20 -2.79
C PRO A 220 -19.39 -15.40 -2.28
N ASP A 221 -18.68 -16.38 -1.70
CA ASP A 221 -19.30 -17.51 -1.02
C ASP A 221 -20.31 -17.07 0.06
N THR A 222 -21.46 -17.75 0.08
CA THR A 222 -22.59 -17.47 0.98
C THR A 222 -22.18 -17.36 2.45
N ILE A 223 -21.23 -18.19 2.91
CA ILE A 223 -20.81 -18.17 4.32
C ILE A 223 -20.15 -16.85 4.72
N TYR A 224 -19.27 -16.31 3.88
CA TYR A 224 -18.58 -15.04 4.15
C TYR A 224 -19.51 -13.85 3.97
N THR A 225 -20.45 -13.93 3.01
CA THR A 225 -21.54 -12.96 2.85
C THR A 225 -22.41 -12.87 4.11
N ILE A 226 -22.84 -14.01 4.66
CA ILE A 226 -23.57 -14.06 5.93
C ILE A 226 -22.74 -13.42 7.05
N MET A 227 -21.44 -13.74 7.15
CA MET A 227 -20.56 -13.19 8.18
C MET A 227 -20.46 -11.67 8.11
N VAL A 228 -20.24 -11.10 6.91
CA VAL A 228 -20.19 -9.64 6.70
C VAL A 228 -21.49 -8.97 7.09
N LEU A 229 -22.62 -9.42 6.53
CA LEU A 229 -23.93 -8.82 6.76
C LEU A 229 -24.30 -8.88 8.25
N PHE A 230 -24.02 -10.01 8.89
CA PHE A 230 -24.22 -10.19 10.31
C PHE A 230 -23.33 -9.27 11.15
N GLY A 231 -22.05 -9.14 10.80
CA GLY A 231 -21.12 -8.20 11.43
C GLY A 231 -21.58 -6.74 11.32
N ILE A 232 -21.99 -6.30 10.13
CA ILE A 232 -22.52 -4.95 9.89
C ILE A 232 -23.77 -4.70 10.74
N LEU A 233 -24.75 -5.59 10.68
CA LEU A 233 -25.99 -5.46 11.46
C LEU A 233 -25.70 -5.39 12.96
N MET A 234 -24.76 -6.19 13.46
CA MET A 234 -24.35 -6.16 14.85
C MET A 234 -23.69 -4.84 15.26
N THR A 235 -22.85 -4.25 14.40
CA THR A 235 -22.29 -2.93 14.69
C THR A 235 -23.36 -1.84 14.76
N PHE A 236 -24.40 -1.94 13.91
CA PHE A 236 -25.55 -1.05 13.98
C PHE A 236 -26.33 -1.24 15.29
N PHE A 237 -26.57 -2.48 15.72
CA PHE A 237 -27.22 -2.77 17.01
C PHE A 237 -26.41 -2.24 18.20
N LEU A 238 -25.08 -2.39 18.19
CA LEU A 238 -24.21 -1.79 19.20
C LEU A 238 -24.34 -0.26 19.27
N LYS A 239 -24.44 0.40 18.11
CA LYS A 239 -24.62 1.85 18.00
C LYS A 239 -25.96 2.28 18.58
N CYS A 240 -27.05 1.67 18.13
CA CYS A 240 -28.42 2.00 18.55
C CYS A 240 -28.64 1.71 20.04
N GLY A 241 -28.13 0.58 20.52
CA GLY A 241 -28.20 0.19 21.94
C GLY A 241 -27.23 0.93 22.85
N ARG A 242 -26.35 1.80 22.31
CA ARG A 242 -25.28 2.50 23.06
C ARG A 242 -24.33 1.59 23.85
N HIS A 243 -24.31 0.30 23.53
CA HIS A 243 -23.51 -0.75 24.16
C HIS A 243 -22.02 -0.73 23.78
N PHE A 244 -21.61 0.32 23.08
CA PHE A 244 -20.25 0.45 22.59
C PHE A 244 -19.29 1.07 23.60
N TYR A 245 -19.78 1.96 24.46
CA TYR A 245 -18.94 2.65 25.44
C TYR A 245 -18.30 1.66 26.39
N LEU A 246 -16.97 1.54 26.31
CA LEU A 246 -16.19 0.78 27.26
C LEU A 246 -15.76 1.71 28.41
N SER A 247 -16.46 1.67 29.54
CA SER A 247 -16.02 2.41 30.74
C SER A 247 -14.88 1.65 31.46
N ARG A 248 -14.10 2.35 32.30
CA ARG A 248 -12.99 1.71 33.03
C ARG A 248 -13.44 0.81 34.19
N ARG A 249 -14.72 0.85 34.55
CA ARG A 249 -15.34 0.02 35.59
C ARG A 249 -16.41 -0.86 34.97
N ASP A 250 -16.65 -2.01 35.57
CA ASP A 250 -17.51 -3.03 34.96
C ASP A 250 -18.99 -2.83 35.31
N HIS A 251 -19.43 -1.59 35.56
CA HIS A 251 -20.80 -1.28 35.96
C HIS A 251 -21.76 -1.37 34.77
N ILE A 252 -22.93 -1.95 35.02
CA ILE A 252 -23.97 -2.14 34.00
C ILE A 252 -24.65 -0.79 33.68
N PHE A 253 -24.78 0.08 34.68
CA PHE A 253 -25.50 1.35 34.60
C PHE A 253 -24.58 2.55 34.69
N ALA A 254 -24.84 3.60 33.91
CA ALA A 254 -24.14 4.87 33.97
C ALA A 254 -25.10 6.06 34.05
N ARG A 255 -24.67 7.13 34.73
CA ARG A 255 -25.43 8.38 34.86
C ARG A 255 -25.33 9.22 33.60
N MET A 256 -26.46 9.71 33.13
CA MET A 256 -26.57 10.71 32.06
C MET A 256 -27.23 11.99 32.61
N LYS A 257 -27.07 13.13 31.91
CA LYS A 257 -27.62 14.44 32.31
C LYS A 257 -29.10 14.43 32.73
N LYS A 258 -29.91 13.51 32.21
CA LYS A 258 -31.36 13.40 32.49
C LYS A 258 -31.81 12.00 32.97
N GLY A 259 -30.91 11.15 33.47
CA GLY A 259 -31.32 9.80 33.89
C GLY A 259 -30.18 8.80 34.09
N ILE A 260 -30.51 7.52 33.94
CA ILE A 260 -29.56 6.38 33.93
C ILE A 260 -29.62 5.75 32.54
N THR A 261 -28.47 5.33 32.01
CA THR A 261 -28.37 4.53 30.80
C THR A 261 -27.85 3.15 31.13
N TYR A 262 -28.34 2.16 30.39
CA TYR A 262 -27.72 0.84 30.30
C TYR A 262 -26.45 0.96 29.45
N GLN A 263 -25.31 0.46 29.92
CA GLN A 263 -24.01 0.65 29.28
C GLN A 263 -23.41 -0.68 28.80
N LEU A 264 -23.36 -1.69 29.67
CA LEU A 264 -22.60 -2.92 29.44
C LEU A 264 -23.33 -4.13 30.04
N ASP A 265 -23.84 -5.02 29.17
CA ASP A 265 -24.41 -6.32 29.55
C ASP A 265 -24.21 -7.35 28.44
N TYR A 266 -23.42 -8.39 28.74
CA TYR A 266 -23.09 -9.47 27.83
C TYR A 266 -24.32 -10.32 27.47
N LYS A 267 -25.32 -10.44 28.36
CA LYS A 267 -26.52 -11.26 28.08
C LYS A 267 -27.36 -10.64 26.98
N SER A 268 -27.64 -9.34 27.11
CA SER A 268 -28.34 -8.57 26.09
C SER A 268 -27.57 -8.57 24.76
N LEU A 269 -26.23 -8.52 24.82
CA LEU A 269 -25.39 -8.54 23.63
C LEU A 269 -25.41 -9.92 22.93
N ILE A 270 -25.38 -11.02 23.66
CA ILE A 270 -25.53 -12.39 23.10
C ILE A 270 -26.93 -12.59 22.53
N GLN A 271 -27.98 -12.09 23.20
CA GLN A 271 -29.34 -12.13 22.65
C GLN A 271 -29.44 -11.32 21.35
N GLY A 272 -28.81 -10.15 21.30
CA GLY A 272 -28.71 -9.34 20.09
C GLY A 272 -28.01 -10.07 18.94
N ILE A 273 -26.90 -10.77 19.23
CA ILE A 273 -26.19 -11.65 18.29
C ILE A 273 -27.16 -12.73 17.75
N ALA A 274 -27.88 -13.43 18.63
CA ALA A 274 -28.83 -14.46 18.19
C ALA A 274 -29.96 -13.88 17.31
N VAL A 275 -30.53 -12.73 17.69
CA VAL A 275 -31.61 -12.09 16.92
C VAL A 275 -31.11 -11.60 15.56
N ALA A 276 -29.97 -10.92 15.50
CA ALA A 276 -29.40 -10.47 14.23
C ALA A 276 -29.01 -11.65 13.33
N GLY A 277 -28.51 -12.75 13.90
CA GLY A 277 -28.14 -13.94 13.12
C GLY A 277 -29.36 -14.57 12.48
N THR A 278 -30.42 -14.77 13.27
CA THR A 278 -31.71 -15.27 12.75
C THR A 278 -32.28 -14.34 11.69
N PHE A 279 -32.23 -13.02 11.91
CA PHE A 279 -32.74 -12.04 10.95
C PHE A 279 -32.00 -12.09 9.61
N VAL A 280 -30.66 -12.14 9.62
CA VAL A 280 -29.84 -12.26 8.40
C VAL A 280 -30.14 -13.56 7.66
N LEU A 281 -30.24 -14.68 8.38
CA LEU A 281 -30.58 -15.97 7.77
C LEU A 281 -31.97 -15.98 7.13
N VAL A 282 -32.97 -15.40 7.81
CA VAL A 282 -34.34 -15.29 7.27
C VAL A 282 -34.38 -14.38 6.04
N ILE A 283 -33.68 -13.24 6.07
CA ILE A 283 -33.59 -12.35 4.91
C ILE A 283 -32.96 -13.04 3.72
N ILE A 284 -31.79 -13.67 3.91
CA ILE A 284 -31.10 -14.36 2.82
C ILE A 284 -31.96 -15.48 2.27
N ALA A 285 -32.55 -16.32 3.13
CA ALA A 285 -33.46 -17.38 2.68
C ALA A 285 -34.66 -16.82 1.90
N THR A 286 -35.24 -15.71 2.35
CA THR A 286 -36.37 -15.07 1.66
C THR A 286 -35.94 -14.50 0.31
N LEU A 287 -34.83 -13.74 0.27
CA LEU A 287 -34.30 -13.15 -0.96
C LEU A 287 -33.93 -14.24 -1.98
N SER A 288 -33.25 -15.30 -1.55
CA SER A 288 -32.90 -16.43 -2.42
C SER A 288 -34.12 -17.18 -2.97
N THR A 289 -35.27 -17.12 -2.29
CA THR A 289 -36.53 -17.69 -2.82
C THR A 289 -37.30 -16.75 -3.74
N VAL A 290 -37.20 -15.44 -3.52
CA VAL A 290 -37.95 -14.42 -4.27
C VAL A 290 -37.21 -14.03 -5.56
N TYR A 291 -35.89 -13.91 -5.48
CA TYR A 291 -35.03 -13.56 -6.60
C TYR A 291 -34.35 -14.84 -7.09
N ASN A 292 -34.83 -15.35 -8.23
CA ASN A 292 -34.13 -16.40 -8.96
C ASN A 292 -32.97 -15.75 -9.73
N LYS A 293 -31.75 -16.22 -9.47
CA LYS A 293 -30.53 -15.73 -10.11
C LYS A 293 -30.59 -15.77 -11.63
N ASP A 294 -30.99 -16.90 -12.21
CA ASP A 294 -31.04 -17.09 -13.67
C ASP A 294 -32.00 -16.06 -14.32
N MET A 295 -33.06 -15.70 -13.61
CA MET A 295 -34.02 -14.67 -14.03
C MET A 295 -33.53 -13.24 -13.77
N TYR A 296 -32.62 -13.03 -12.84
CA TYR A 296 -32.03 -11.71 -12.61
C TYR A 296 -31.00 -11.42 -13.70
N ASP A 297 -30.08 -12.35 -13.93
CA ASP A 297 -28.99 -12.22 -14.92
C ASP A 297 -29.54 -12.10 -16.35
N ALA A 298 -30.63 -12.81 -16.68
CA ALA A 298 -31.24 -12.75 -18.01
C ALA A 298 -31.96 -11.43 -18.35
N TYR A 299 -32.31 -10.63 -17.35
CA TYR A 299 -33.09 -9.38 -17.51
C TYR A 299 -32.32 -8.13 -17.12
N GLN A 300 -31.05 -8.27 -16.74
CA GLN A 300 -30.22 -7.14 -16.37
C GLN A 300 -29.63 -6.47 -17.62
N GLU A 301 -30.03 -5.23 -17.88
CA GLU A 301 -29.42 -4.40 -18.93
C GLU A 301 -28.06 -3.87 -18.47
N ALA A 302 -27.17 -3.58 -19.44
CA ALA A 302 -25.88 -2.94 -19.16
C ALA A 302 -26.12 -1.57 -18.50
N SER A 303 -25.40 -1.27 -17.41
CA SER A 303 -25.50 0.02 -16.72
C SER A 303 -24.67 1.07 -17.44
N ASP A 304 -25.32 2.17 -17.83
CA ASP A 304 -24.69 3.34 -18.46
C ASP A 304 -23.54 3.90 -17.58
N GLU A 305 -23.70 3.89 -16.25
CA GLU A 305 -22.68 4.35 -15.32
C GLU A 305 -21.42 3.46 -15.32
N LYS A 306 -21.61 2.16 -15.57
CA LYS A 306 -20.52 1.19 -15.66
C LYS A 306 -19.73 1.34 -16.95
N GLU A 307 -20.41 1.69 -18.04
CA GLU A 307 -19.77 1.99 -19.32
C GLU A 307 -18.87 3.23 -19.19
N ILE A 308 -19.35 4.30 -18.55
CA ILE A 308 -18.57 5.53 -18.31
C ILE A 308 -17.33 5.28 -17.43
N THR A 309 -17.43 4.35 -16.48
CA THR A 309 -16.34 4.08 -15.51
C THR A 309 -15.43 2.92 -15.90
N ARG A 310 -15.72 2.24 -17.02
CA ARG A 310 -15.03 1.02 -17.48
C ARG A 310 -13.54 1.23 -17.66
N ASP A 311 -13.15 2.24 -18.43
CA ASP A 311 -11.74 2.50 -18.77
C ASP A 311 -10.94 2.92 -17.53
N SER A 312 -11.51 3.81 -16.69
CA SER A 312 -10.87 4.23 -15.44
C SER A 312 -10.71 3.06 -14.46
N PHE A 313 -11.68 2.15 -14.40
CA PHE A 313 -11.58 0.99 -13.54
C PHE A 313 -10.61 -0.06 -14.08
N GLN A 314 -10.60 -0.29 -15.39
CA GLN A 314 -9.59 -1.14 -16.05
C GLN A 314 -8.20 -0.61 -15.73
N ASN A 315 -7.97 0.69 -15.92
CA ASN A 315 -6.71 1.35 -15.56
C ASN A 315 -6.41 1.22 -14.06
N PHE A 316 -7.39 1.36 -13.16
CA PHE A 316 -7.18 1.14 -11.73
C PHE A 316 -6.75 -0.29 -11.39
N VAL A 317 -7.33 -1.32 -12.03
CA VAL A 317 -6.94 -2.71 -11.77
C VAL A 317 -5.57 -3.02 -12.37
N THR A 318 -5.28 -2.47 -13.55
CA THR A 318 -4.00 -2.65 -14.24
C THR A 318 -2.86 -1.88 -13.57
N LEU A 319 -3.11 -0.65 -13.13
CA LEU A 319 -2.11 0.34 -12.69
C LEU A 319 -2.16 0.67 -11.19
N GLY A 320 -3.11 0.08 -10.44
CA GLY A 320 -3.36 0.43 -9.04
C GLY A 320 -3.99 1.83 -8.88
N PHE A 321 -3.81 2.46 -7.72
CA PHE A 321 -4.37 3.80 -7.45
C PHE A 321 -3.87 4.88 -8.44
N PHE A 322 -2.72 4.67 -9.09
CA PHE A 322 -2.16 5.59 -10.08
C PHE A 322 -2.87 5.52 -11.44
N GLY A 323 -3.55 4.42 -11.77
CA GLY A 323 -4.37 4.32 -13.00
C GLY A 323 -5.64 5.17 -13.00
N ILE A 324 -6.01 5.71 -11.85
CA ILE A 324 -7.06 6.73 -11.75
C ILE A 324 -6.51 8.10 -12.23
N ILE A 325 -5.18 8.25 -12.35
CA ILE A 325 -4.47 9.51 -12.63
C ILE A 325 -3.86 9.54 -14.04
N ASP A 326 -3.50 8.41 -14.64
CA ASP A 326 -2.95 8.34 -16.00
C ASP A 326 -4.03 8.65 -17.07
N HIS A 327 -3.70 9.50 -18.05
CA HIS A 327 -4.70 10.14 -18.94
C HIS A 327 -4.98 9.37 -20.25
N TYR A 328 -4.12 8.41 -20.63
CA TYR A 328 -4.29 7.58 -21.82
C TYR A 328 -3.47 6.27 -21.73
N PRO A 329 -3.92 5.17 -22.37
CA PRO A 329 -3.15 3.93 -22.48
C PRO A 329 -1.91 4.14 -23.36
N ASN A 330 -0.74 3.69 -22.92
CA ASN A 330 0.52 3.86 -23.65
C ASN A 330 1.39 2.59 -23.55
N ASN A 331 1.17 1.66 -24.48
CA ASN A 331 2.05 0.50 -24.68
C ASN A 331 3.30 1.00 -25.42
N GLY A 332 4.51 0.73 -24.90
CA GLY A 332 5.77 1.18 -25.52
C GLY A 332 6.18 2.64 -25.25
N GLY A 333 5.29 3.51 -24.75
CA GLY A 333 5.66 4.85 -24.27
C GLY A 333 5.62 5.98 -25.31
N LEU A 334 5.16 5.69 -26.53
CA LEU A 334 5.09 6.62 -27.66
C LEU A 334 3.63 6.82 -28.10
N SER A 335 3.27 8.06 -28.39
CA SER A 335 1.87 8.43 -28.67
C SER A 335 1.76 9.50 -29.76
N THR A 336 2.47 9.31 -30.88
CA THR A 336 2.47 10.25 -32.02
C THR A 336 2.79 11.68 -31.60
N GLY A 337 3.81 11.82 -30.77
CA GLY A 337 4.27 13.09 -30.23
C GLY A 337 3.52 13.59 -28.99
N GLU A 338 2.51 12.90 -28.43
CA GLU A 338 1.97 13.24 -27.12
C GLU A 338 2.89 12.75 -25.98
N LEU A 339 3.17 13.63 -25.01
CA LEU A 339 4.15 13.43 -23.95
C LEU A 339 3.56 13.71 -22.56
N GLY A 340 4.14 13.12 -21.52
CA GLY A 340 3.91 13.50 -20.12
C GLY A 340 2.59 13.07 -19.49
N GLY A 341 1.67 12.43 -20.21
CA GLY A 341 0.39 11.95 -19.68
C GLY A 341 0.41 10.54 -19.09
N VAL A 342 1.59 9.90 -19.01
CA VAL A 342 1.78 8.59 -18.38
C VAL A 342 2.92 8.60 -17.36
N SER A 343 2.71 7.96 -16.21
CA SER A 343 3.69 7.84 -15.13
C SER A 343 4.74 6.74 -15.33
N SER A 344 4.43 5.75 -16.18
CA SER A 344 5.31 4.64 -16.54
C SER A 344 4.98 4.08 -17.92
N ILE A 345 5.98 3.62 -18.67
CA ILE A 345 5.82 2.78 -19.85
C ILE A 345 5.56 1.35 -19.40
N ARG A 346 4.58 0.70 -20.01
CA ARG A 346 4.38 -0.73 -19.91
C ARG A 346 4.69 -1.38 -21.24
N LEU A 347 5.42 -2.49 -21.14
CA LEU A 347 5.75 -3.35 -22.26
C LEU A 347 4.92 -4.63 -22.13
N ASP A 348 4.05 -4.90 -23.10
CA ASP A 348 3.30 -6.15 -23.25
C ASP A 348 4.07 -7.20 -24.06
N TYR A 349 5.16 -6.79 -24.73
CA TYR A 349 6.03 -7.63 -25.56
C TYR A 349 5.29 -8.35 -26.70
N MET A 350 4.10 -7.87 -27.07
CA MET A 350 3.38 -8.39 -28.23
C MET A 350 3.95 -7.78 -29.52
N THR A 351 3.78 -8.50 -30.64
CA THR A 351 4.27 -8.04 -31.93
C THR A 351 3.39 -6.92 -32.47
N ASP A 352 3.97 -5.74 -32.64
CA ASP A 352 3.30 -4.57 -33.21
C ASP A 352 3.42 -4.56 -34.74
N ILE A 353 4.65 -4.73 -35.23
CA ILE A 353 4.94 -4.79 -36.67
C ILE A 353 5.89 -5.95 -36.97
N THR A 354 5.73 -6.55 -38.14
CA THR A 354 6.73 -7.47 -38.72
C THR A 354 7.48 -6.74 -39.81
N VAL A 355 8.81 -6.84 -39.79
CA VAL A 355 9.70 -6.28 -40.81
C VAL A 355 10.38 -7.43 -41.56
N LEU A 356 10.27 -7.40 -42.89
CA LEU A 356 10.93 -8.34 -43.78
C LEU A 356 11.94 -7.57 -44.62
N TYR A 357 13.24 -7.84 -44.42
CA TYR A 357 14.31 -7.11 -45.11
C TYR A 357 15.62 -7.89 -45.19
N THR A 358 16.53 -7.39 -46.02
CA THR A 358 17.88 -7.92 -46.18
C THR A 358 18.85 -7.06 -45.34
N PRO A 359 19.51 -7.60 -44.31
CA PRO A 359 20.45 -6.85 -43.49
C PRO A 359 21.61 -6.28 -44.31
N TYR A 360 21.90 -4.99 -44.15
CA TYR A 360 22.89 -4.29 -44.97
C TYR A 360 23.97 -3.54 -44.16
N SER A 361 23.77 -3.36 -42.85
CA SER A 361 24.75 -2.77 -41.94
C SER A 361 24.62 -3.35 -40.53
N LEU A 362 25.60 -3.05 -39.67
CA LEU A 362 25.57 -3.39 -38.24
C LEU A 362 24.83 -2.34 -37.40
N ASP A 363 24.35 -1.28 -38.03
CA ASP A 363 23.67 -0.19 -37.33
C ASP A 363 22.24 -0.60 -36.94
N THR A 364 21.66 0.16 -36.01
CA THR A 364 20.25 -0.02 -35.64
C THR A 364 19.36 0.35 -36.82
N LEU A 365 18.46 -0.56 -37.20
CA LEU A 365 17.42 -0.28 -38.18
C LEU A 365 16.29 0.52 -37.51
N TYR A 366 16.03 1.71 -38.02
CA TYR A 366 14.92 2.55 -37.57
C TYR A 366 13.76 2.51 -38.57
N ILE A 367 12.57 2.13 -38.09
CA ILE A 367 11.31 2.21 -38.83
C ILE A 367 10.53 3.37 -38.27
N LYS A 368 10.45 4.47 -39.02
CA LYS A 368 9.82 5.70 -38.54
C LYS A 368 8.32 5.69 -38.79
N ASN A 369 7.54 6.21 -37.84
CA ASN A 369 6.10 6.40 -38.01
C ASN A 369 5.63 7.84 -37.75
N PHE A 370 6.45 8.67 -37.11
CA PHE A 370 6.10 10.04 -36.74
C PHE A 370 7.32 10.96 -36.81
N THR A 371 7.08 12.23 -37.11
CA THR A 371 8.09 13.30 -37.07
C THR A 371 7.46 14.57 -36.51
N GLY A 372 8.02 15.10 -35.43
CA GLY A 372 7.60 16.33 -34.78
C GLY A 372 8.37 17.55 -35.30
N GLU A 373 7.66 18.52 -35.88
CA GLU A 373 8.24 19.78 -36.36
C GLU A 373 8.23 20.87 -35.29
N SER A 374 7.12 21.05 -34.57
CA SER A 374 6.99 22.11 -33.55
C SER A 374 6.55 21.53 -32.20
N TYR A 375 7.20 22.00 -31.13
CA TYR A 375 6.84 21.64 -29.77
C TYR A 375 5.81 22.62 -29.21
N VAL A 376 4.79 22.12 -28.53
CA VAL A 376 3.76 22.93 -27.86
C VAL A 376 3.90 22.78 -26.35
N PRO A 377 4.48 23.80 -25.66
CA PRO A 377 4.70 23.74 -24.22
C PRO A 377 3.39 23.59 -23.43
N TYR A 378 3.45 22.96 -22.26
CA TYR A 378 2.33 22.67 -21.33
C TYR A 378 1.21 21.77 -21.86
N ASN A 379 0.99 21.74 -23.17
CA ASN A 379 0.21 20.69 -23.83
C ASN A 379 1.07 19.44 -24.05
N ASN A 380 2.36 19.52 -23.75
CA ASN A 380 3.34 18.43 -23.77
C ASN A 380 3.21 17.60 -25.04
N ARG A 381 3.27 18.24 -26.22
CA ARG A 381 3.18 17.52 -27.48
C ARG A 381 3.99 18.12 -28.62
N TRP A 382 4.50 17.25 -29.47
CA TRP A 382 5.01 17.59 -30.79
C TRP A 382 3.88 17.61 -31.82
N LYS A 383 3.97 18.54 -32.77
CA LYS A 383 3.05 18.66 -33.93
C LYS A 383 3.82 18.42 -35.22
N THR A 384 3.18 17.70 -36.13
CA THR A 384 3.63 17.57 -37.53
C THR A 384 2.93 18.59 -38.43
N SER A 385 3.51 18.91 -39.59
CA SER A 385 2.83 19.71 -40.62
C SER A 385 1.97 18.83 -41.54
N ASP A 386 0.91 19.39 -42.13
CA ASP A 386 -0.03 18.66 -43.02
C ASP A 386 0.65 17.99 -44.25
N ASP A 387 1.89 18.38 -44.59
CA ASP A 387 2.66 17.83 -45.72
C ASP A 387 3.64 16.70 -45.32
N SER A 388 3.83 16.40 -44.04
CA SER A 388 4.83 15.41 -43.57
C SER A 388 4.55 13.97 -43.99
N HIS A 389 3.35 13.68 -44.49
CA HIS A 389 2.97 12.36 -44.99
C HIS A 389 3.37 12.10 -46.45
N LYS A 390 3.85 13.11 -47.20
CA LYS A 390 3.97 13.02 -48.66
C LYS A 390 5.33 12.56 -49.20
N ASN A 391 6.42 12.83 -48.49
CA ASN A 391 7.77 12.32 -48.79
C ASN A 391 8.70 12.81 -47.68
N THR A 392 9.26 11.90 -46.89
CA THR A 392 10.03 12.29 -45.69
C THR A 392 11.44 12.80 -46.03
N TYR A 393 12.01 12.32 -47.15
CA TYR A 393 13.40 12.58 -47.59
C TYR A 393 13.54 12.73 -49.11
N PRO A 394 12.79 13.63 -49.78
CA PRO A 394 12.78 13.66 -51.24
C PRO A 394 14.16 13.90 -51.85
N ASN A 395 14.95 14.83 -51.30
CA ASN A 395 16.25 15.17 -51.89
C ASN A 395 17.31 14.09 -51.61
N GLU A 396 17.27 13.46 -50.43
CA GLU A 396 18.18 12.38 -50.10
C GLU A 396 17.89 11.13 -50.92
N VAL A 397 16.61 10.81 -51.12
CA VAL A 397 16.19 9.70 -51.98
C VAL A 397 16.61 9.95 -53.42
N ASP A 398 16.36 11.14 -53.96
CA ASP A 398 16.76 11.48 -55.33
C ASP A 398 18.28 11.36 -55.53
N ALA A 399 19.09 11.90 -54.62
CA ALA A 399 20.55 11.83 -54.72
C ALA A 399 21.11 10.40 -54.58
N LEU A 400 20.59 9.60 -53.64
CA LEU A 400 21.03 8.22 -53.44
C LEU A 400 20.59 7.31 -54.59
N LYS A 401 19.41 7.57 -55.14
CA LYS A 401 18.91 6.90 -56.34
C LYS A 401 19.73 7.22 -57.56
N ASP A 402 20.04 8.50 -57.80
CA ASP A 402 20.89 8.92 -58.91
C ASP A 402 22.27 8.26 -58.81
N ALA A 403 22.87 8.21 -57.62
CA ALA A 403 24.14 7.51 -57.40
C ALA A 403 24.05 6.00 -57.69
N PHE A 404 22.94 5.35 -57.32
CA PHE A 404 22.69 3.95 -57.65
C PHE A 404 22.54 3.73 -59.16
N ASP A 405 21.75 4.57 -59.83
CA ASP A 405 21.51 4.49 -61.28
C ASP A 405 22.79 4.80 -62.09
N GLU A 406 23.70 5.62 -61.56
CA GLU A 406 25.02 5.91 -62.12
C GLU A 406 26.08 4.82 -61.82
N GLY A 407 25.76 3.87 -60.94
CA GLY A 407 26.62 2.73 -60.60
C GLY A 407 27.76 3.06 -59.63
N ASP A 408 27.53 3.96 -58.67
CA ASP A 408 28.48 4.27 -57.59
C ASP A 408 28.85 3.01 -56.78
N GLU A 409 30.13 2.89 -56.39
CA GLU A 409 30.67 1.71 -55.70
C GLU A 409 30.07 1.48 -54.30
N HIS A 410 29.47 2.51 -53.69
CA HIS A 410 28.85 2.46 -52.36
C HIS A 410 27.34 2.74 -52.40
N ALA A 411 26.70 2.62 -53.56
CA ALA A 411 25.26 2.77 -53.71
C ALA A 411 24.55 1.41 -53.81
N ALA A 412 23.32 1.37 -53.30
CA ALA A 412 22.49 0.16 -53.30
C ALA A 412 21.01 0.50 -53.29
N ARG A 413 20.20 -0.50 -53.64
CA ARG A 413 18.75 -0.47 -53.54
C ARG A 413 18.26 -1.72 -52.82
N GLY A 414 17.47 -1.54 -51.77
CA GLY A 414 16.83 -2.61 -51.03
C GLY A 414 15.31 -2.54 -51.13
N TYR A 415 14.68 -3.68 -50.83
CA TYR A 415 13.24 -3.77 -50.63
C TYR A 415 12.95 -4.22 -49.20
N MET A 416 12.01 -3.53 -48.56
CA MET A 416 11.57 -3.85 -47.20
C MET A 416 10.06 -3.89 -47.14
N THR A 417 9.52 -4.99 -46.63
CA THR A 417 8.07 -5.13 -46.40
C THR A 417 7.80 -4.96 -44.92
N ILE A 418 6.87 -4.07 -44.59
CA ILE A 418 6.40 -3.83 -43.23
C ILE A 418 4.95 -4.27 -43.14
N THR A 419 4.67 -5.21 -42.24
CA THR A 419 3.33 -5.67 -41.92
C THR A 419 2.91 -5.05 -40.60
N ASN A 420 1.80 -4.30 -40.59
CA ASN A 420 1.19 -3.87 -39.35
C ASN A 420 0.42 -5.07 -38.76
N VAL A 421 0.88 -5.58 -37.61
CA VAL A 421 0.26 -6.69 -36.92
C VAL A 421 -0.79 -6.15 -35.96
N GLU A 422 -0.41 -5.34 -34.97
CA GLU A 422 -1.29 -4.75 -33.95
C GLU A 422 -1.03 -3.27 -33.64
N ALA A 423 -0.14 -2.62 -34.38
CA ALA A 423 0.21 -1.22 -34.16
C ALA A 423 -0.88 -0.23 -34.67
N PRO A 424 -0.92 1.01 -34.17
CA PRO A 424 -1.80 2.06 -34.71
C PRO A 424 -1.64 2.25 -36.23
N ALA A 425 -2.70 2.67 -36.93
CA ALA A 425 -2.64 2.91 -38.37
C ALA A 425 -1.81 4.16 -38.70
N LEU A 426 -0.50 3.98 -38.82
CA LEU A 426 0.50 5.03 -39.02
C LEU A 426 1.43 4.67 -40.21
N PRO A 427 2.16 5.65 -40.74
CA PRO A 427 3.04 5.42 -41.88
C PRO A 427 4.39 4.87 -41.44
N TYR A 428 4.47 3.56 -41.21
CA TYR A 428 5.72 2.86 -40.87
C TYR A 428 6.62 2.77 -42.10
N GLN A 429 7.67 3.58 -42.16
CA GLN A 429 8.54 3.69 -43.33
C GLN A 429 10.03 3.51 -42.96
N PRO A 430 10.79 2.75 -43.77
CA PRO A 430 12.25 2.75 -43.69
C PRO A 430 12.82 4.12 -44.13
N TYR A 431 14.02 4.45 -43.67
CA TYR A 431 14.72 5.65 -44.14
C TYR A 431 15.02 5.58 -45.63
N TYR A 432 14.99 6.75 -46.28
CA TYR A 432 15.32 6.92 -47.70
C TYR A 432 14.50 6.00 -48.64
N SER A 433 13.20 5.86 -48.36
CA SER A 433 12.27 5.09 -49.17
C SER A 433 11.65 5.92 -50.29
N GLU A 434 11.41 5.30 -51.45
CA GLU A 434 10.65 5.88 -52.55
C GLU A 434 9.15 6.01 -52.21
N GLY A 435 8.55 7.12 -52.64
CA GLY A 435 7.11 7.33 -52.54
C GLY A 435 6.61 7.84 -51.18
N THR A 436 5.30 8.05 -51.12
CA THR A 436 4.63 8.64 -49.96
C THR A 436 4.59 7.67 -48.78
N ALA A 437 4.68 8.21 -47.57
CA ALA A 437 4.57 7.43 -46.35
C ALA A 437 3.07 7.25 -46.05
N ASP A 438 2.44 6.28 -46.71
CA ASP A 438 1.03 5.96 -46.54
C ASP A 438 0.80 5.17 -45.23
N GLN A 439 -0.39 5.32 -44.64
CA GLN A 439 -0.75 4.60 -43.42
C GLN A 439 -0.87 3.10 -43.68
N VAL A 440 -0.16 2.29 -42.90
CA VAL A 440 -0.31 0.83 -42.96
C VAL A 440 -1.39 0.43 -41.96
N PHE A 441 -2.56 0.03 -42.45
CA PHE A 441 -3.67 -0.39 -41.59
C PHE A 441 -3.42 -1.77 -40.96
N TYR A 442 -4.15 -2.06 -39.89
CA TYR A 442 -4.12 -3.34 -39.19
C TYR A 442 -4.24 -4.54 -40.15
N ARG A 443 -3.30 -5.49 -40.03
CA ARG A 443 -3.14 -6.69 -40.88
C ARG A 443 -2.88 -6.42 -42.36
N GLN A 444 -2.43 -5.23 -42.71
CA GLN A 444 -1.94 -4.91 -44.04
C GLN A 444 -0.42 -4.88 -44.08
N SER A 445 0.13 -5.06 -45.27
CA SER A 445 1.57 -5.00 -45.51
C SER A 445 1.84 -4.01 -46.63
N GLU A 446 2.87 -3.20 -46.45
CA GLU A 446 3.37 -2.29 -47.47
C GLU A 446 4.84 -2.57 -47.74
N SER A 447 5.23 -2.47 -49.02
CA SER A 447 6.59 -2.74 -49.48
C SER A 447 7.22 -1.47 -50.01
N TYR A 448 8.39 -1.13 -49.47
CA TYR A 448 9.15 0.06 -49.81
C TYR A 448 10.43 -0.31 -50.53
N ALA A 449 10.69 0.34 -51.66
CA ALA A 449 12.03 0.42 -52.22
C ALA A 449 12.79 1.52 -51.48
N TYR A 450 13.99 1.24 -50.98
CA TYR A 450 14.78 2.20 -50.23
C TYR A 450 16.25 2.17 -50.67
N TYR A 451 16.94 3.29 -50.46
CA TYR A 451 18.35 3.45 -50.80
C TYR A 451 19.16 3.64 -49.51
N PRO A 452 19.82 2.60 -48.99
CA PRO A 452 20.57 2.71 -47.75
C PRO A 452 21.72 3.70 -47.91
N ARG A 453 21.90 4.56 -46.90
CA ARG A 453 23.05 5.45 -46.80
C ARG A 453 24.10 4.80 -45.92
N TYR A 454 25.29 4.55 -46.48
CA TYR A 454 26.43 4.01 -45.75
C TYR A 454 27.34 5.11 -45.21
N ALA A 455 28.08 4.82 -44.13
CA ALA A 455 29.00 5.77 -43.52
C ALA A 455 30.18 6.16 -44.44
N ASP A 456 30.55 5.28 -45.38
CA ASP A 456 31.57 5.45 -46.42
C ASP A 456 31.01 6.02 -47.74
N SER A 457 29.71 6.38 -47.79
CA SER A 457 29.10 6.98 -48.97
C SER A 457 29.52 8.44 -49.16
N ASP A 458 30.07 8.75 -50.34
CA ASP A 458 30.46 10.11 -50.76
C ASP A 458 29.29 10.92 -51.36
N VAL A 459 28.06 10.38 -51.33
CA VAL A 459 26.87 11.03 -51.93
C VAL A 459 26.49 12.28 -51.13
N LYS A 460 26.59 13.44 -51.78
CA LYS A 460 26.24 14.75 -51.22
C LYS A 460 24.83 15.17 -51.59
N ILE A 461 24.13 15.81 -50.66
CA ILE A 461 22.78 16.32 -50.86
C ILE A 461 22.85 17.80 -51.26
N ASP A 462 22.70 18.09 -52.55
CA ASP A 462 22.83 19.45 -53.04
C ASP A 462 21.54 20.27 -52.87
N GLY A 463 21.69 21.48 -52.32
CA GLY A 463 20.70 22.56 -52.47
C GLY A 463 19.48 22.54 -51.53
N TYR A 464 19.39 21.59 -50.59
CA TYR A 464 18.33 21.60 -49.59
C TYR A 464 18.67 22.49 -48.40
N LYS A 465 17.69 23.31 -47.97
CA LYS A 465 17.77 24.11 -46.75
C LYS A 465 16.59 23.77 -45.84
N PRO A 466 16.83 23.37 -44.58
CA PRO A 466 15.77 23.13 -43.62
C PRO A 466 14.91 24.37 -43.40
N LYS A 467 13.62 24.15 -43.12
CA LYS A 467 12.70 25.21 -42.70
C LYS A 467 13.15 25.80 -41.35
N ASP A 468 12.93 27.09 -41.16
CA ASP A 468 13.29 27.79 -39.91
C ASP A 468 12.63 27.18 -38.65
N VAL A 469 11.46 26.54 -38.79
CA VAL A 469 10.76 25.84 -37.69
C VAL A 469 11.64 24.77 -37.01
N TYR A 470 12.59 24.19 -37.74
CA TYR A 470 13.53 23.21 -37.19
C TYR A 470 14.65 23.83 -36.36
N LEU A 471 14.69 25.15 -36.20
CA LEU A 471 15.57 25.90 -35.31
C LEU A 471 14.78 26.61 -34.19
N GLU A 472 13.45 26.53 -34.20
CA GLU A 472 12.61 27.21 -33.21
C GLU A 472 12.58 26.46 -31.87
N VAL A 473 12.91 27.20 -30.80
CA VAL A 473 12.72 26.79 -29.40
C VAL A 473 11.65 27.68 -28.78
N PRO A 474 10.59 27.13 -28.17
CA PRO A 474 9.57 27.93 -27.51
C PRO A 474 10.14 28.81 -26.39
N ALA A 475 9.60 30.02 -26.25
CA ALA A 475 10.10 31.00 -25.28
C ALA A 475 10.05 30.47 -23.83
N GLU A 476 9.09 29.61 -23.53
CA GLU A 476 8.88 28.99 -22.23
C GLU A 476 9.93 27.93 -21.88
N ASN A 477 10.61 27.36 -22.87
CA ASN A 477 11.67 26.38 -22.68
C ASN A 477 13.07 27.01 -22.70
N LYS A 478 13.24 28.15 -23.39
CA LYS A 478 14.55 28.75 -23.69
C LYS A 478 15.44 28.92 -22.46
N ASP A 479 14.93 29.51 -21.38
CA ASP A 479 15.71 29.74 -20.14
C ASP A 479 16.19 28.44 -19.47
N VAL A 480 15.42 27.36 -19.58
CA VAL A 480 15.79 26.05 -19.00
C VAL A 480 16.82 25.36 -19.89
N ILE A 481 16.62 25.41 -21.22
CA ILE A 481 17.55 24.85 -22.20
C ILE A 481 18.92 25.56 -22.13
N ASP A 482 18.95 26.89 -22.07
CA ASP A 482 20.20 27.66 -21.95
C ASP A 482 20.97 27.31 -20.67
N LYS A 483 20.27 27.15 -19.55
CA LYS A 483 20.88 26.70 -18.28
C LYS A 483 21.41 25.28 -18.38
N PHE A 484 20.66 24.38 -19.00
CA PHE A 484 21.08 23.00 -19.18
C PHE A 484 22.33 22.91 -20.07
N ILE A 485 22.37 23.64 -21.19
CA ILE A 485 23.54 23.71 -22.07
C ILE A 485 24.78 24.18 -21.28
N ALA A 486 24.63 25.21 -20.45
CA ALA A 486 25.72 25.71 -19.61
C ALA A 486 26.13 24.73 -18.49
N GLU A 487 25.17 24.02 -17.88
CA GLU A 487 25.43 23.00 -16.86
C GLU A 487 26.14 21.77 -17.43
N ALA A 488 25.70 21.31 -18.60
CA ALA A 488 26.26 20.17 -19.31
C ALA A 488 27.59 20.48 -20.01
N GLY A 489 27.93 21.77 -20.14
CA GLY A 489 29.19 22.21 -20.75
C GLY A 489 29.26 21.96 -22.25
N LEU A 490 28.11 21.98 -22.94
CA LEU A 490 28.04 21.71 -24.38
C LEU A 490 28.58 22.90 -25.18
N GLU A 491 29.48 22.63 -26.14
CA GLU A 491 30.02 23.64 -27.04
C GLU A 491 29.40 23.55 -28.44
N LYS A 492 29.33 24.67 -29.16
CA LYS A 492 28.86 24.65 -30.55
C LYS A 492 29.89 23.94 -31.42
N GLY A 493 29.47 22.87 -32.08
CA GLY A 493 30.28 22.06 -32.98
C GLY A 493 29.45 21.45 -34.11
N SER A 494 29.99 20.42 -34.75
CA SER A 494 29.22 19.61 -35.69
C SER A 494 28.08 18.87 -34.97
N PRO A 495 26.97 18.52 -35.67
CA PRO A 495 25.85 17.83 -35.05
C PRO A 495 26.25 16.54 -34.32
N LEU A 496 27.20 15.78 -34.86
CA LEU A 496 27.69 14.53 -34.28
C LEU A 496 28.55 14.74 -33.03
N GLU A 497 29.37 15.81 -32.99
CA GLU A 497 30.15 16.17 -31.80
C GLU A 497 29.23 16.54 -30.64
N VAL A 498 28.26 17.44 -30.89
CA VAL A 498 27.28 17.86 -29.89
C VAL A 498 26.45 16.66 -29.39
N ALA A 499 26.08 15.76 -30.31
CA ALA A 499 25.36 14.54 -29.95
C ALA A 499 26.15 13.62 -29.02
N ALA A 500 27.44 13.43 -29.30
CA ALA A 500 28.32 12.58 -28.49
C ALA A 500 28.50 13.17 -27.08
N GLU A 501 28.72 14.48 -26.98
CA GLU A 501 28.82 15.19 -25.70
C GLU A 501 27.53 15.08 -24.88
N LEU A 502 26.39 15.33 -25.52
CA LEU A 502 25.07 15.26 -24.87
C LEU A 502 24.75 13.83 -24.40
N LYS A 503 25.07 12.82 -25.22
CA LYS A 503 24.86 11.42 -24.87
C LYS A 503 25.67 10.99 -23.65
N GLU A 504 26.94 11.38 -23.59
CA GLU A 504 27.78 11.04 -22.44
C GLU A 504 27.30 11.76 -21.18
N TYR A 505 26.91 13.04 -21.28
CA TYR A 505 26.31 13.76 -20.17
C TYR A 505 25.05 13.08 -19.64
N TYR A 506 24.11 12.71 -20.52
CA TYR A 506 22.89 12.00 -20.13
C TYR A 506 23.20 10.68 -19.44
N LYS A 507 24.11 9.88 -20.01
CA LYS A 507 24.53 8.60 -19.45
C LYS A 507 25.13 8.72 -18.05
N GLU A 508 25.89 9.79 -17.78
CA GLU A 508 26.52 10.00 -16.47
C GLU A 508 25.58 10.63 -15.42
N ASN A 509 24.59 11.44 -15.83
CA ASN A 509 23.86 12.33 -14.92
C ASN A 509 22.34 12.09 -14.85
N ILE A 510 21.73 11.45 -15.85
CA ILE A 510 20.27 11.32 -15.96
C ILE A 510 19.92 9.84 -16.27
N PRO A 511 19.49 9.05 -15.27
CA PRO A 511 19.20 7.63 -15.48
C PRO A 511 18.02 7.41 -16.44
N TYR A 512 18.18 6.39 -17.28
CA TYR A 512 17.10 5.85 -18.10
C TYR A 512 16.19 4.96 -17.24
N THR A 513 14.89 5.19 -17.25
CA THR A 513 13.89 4.34 -16.59
C THR A 513 12.56 4.38 -17.33
N VAL A 514 11.88 3.23 -17.38
CA VAL A 514 10.50 3.12 -17.89
C VAL A 514 9.47 3.61 -16.86
N ARG A 515 9.87 4.01 -15.65
CA ARG A 515 8.97 4.52 -14.59
C ARG A 515 9.38 5.92 -14.10
N PRO A 516 9.42 6.95 -14.97
CA PRO A 516 9.91 8.27 -14.59
C PRO A 516 8.96 9.07 -13.71
N GLY A 517 7.70 8.64 -13.53
CA GLY A 517 6.66 9.43 -12.88
C GLY A 517 5.95 10.38 -13.85
N ALA A 518 4.73 10.79 -13.50
CA ALA A 518 3.95 11.68 -14.36
C ALA A 518 4.46 13.13 -14.27
N THR A 519 4.39 13.87 -15.38
CA THR A 519 4.64 15.31 -15.35
C THR A 519 3.53 15.99 -14.55
N PRO A 520 3.86 16.86 -13.57
CA PRO A 520 2.86 17.54 -12.77
C PRO A 520 1.88 18.37 -13.63
N TRP A 521 0.66 18.54 -13.11
CA TRP A 521 -0.36 19.30 -13.82
C TRP A 521 0.06 20.76 -14.04
N ARG A 522 0.01 21.21 -15.30
CA ARG A 522 0.48 22.52 -15.79
C ARG A 522 1.98 22.74 -15.78
N GLU A 523 2.78 21.68 -15.64
CA GLU A 523 4.20 21.75 -15.90
C GLU A 523 4.53 21.26 -17.31
N ASP A 524 5.61 21.83 -17.86
CA ASP A 524 6.11 21.46 -19.17
C ASP A 524 7.00 20.22 -19.06
N PHE A 525 6.74 19.24 -19.91
CA PHE A 525 7.40 17.93 -19.90
C PHE A 525 8.92 18.02 -20.04
N ILE A 526 9.41 18.86 -20.95
CA ILE A 526 10.86 18.99 -21.21
C ILE A 526 11.52 19.77 -20.07
N ASN A 527 10.90 20.86 -19.62
CA ASN A 527 11.46 21.64 -18.52
C ASN A 527 11.54 20.81 -17.23
N PHE A 528 10.45 20.15 -16.84
CA PHE A 528 10.40 19.31 -15.64
C PHE A 528 11.43 18.17 -15.69
N PHE A 529 11.62 17.56 -16.85
CA PHE A 529 12.64 16.54 -17.07
C PHE A 529 14.06 17.05 -16.82
N LEU A 530 14.40 18.22 -17.38
CA LEU A 530 15.74 18.80 -17.30
C LEU A 530 16.06 19.42 -15.93
N THR A 531 15.05 19.84 -15.15
CA THR A 531 15.23 20.48 -13.84
C THR A 531 15.02 19.52 -12.67
N ASP A 532 13.80 19.02 -12.49
CA ASP A 532 13.35 18.41 -11.23
C ASP A 532 13.31 16.88 -11.30
N ASN A 533 12.79 16.30 -12.38
CA ASN A 533 12.63 14.85 -12.48
C ASN A 533 13.97 14.14 -12.64
N ARG A 534 14.81 14.64 -13.58
CA ARG A 534 16.16 14.14 -13.89
C ARG A 534 16.23 12.62 -14.08
N LYS A 535 15.18 12.01 -14.62
CA LYS A 535 15.09 10.60 -15.04
C LYS A 535 14.01 10.47 -16.11
N GLY A 536 14.15 9.54 -17.05
CA GLY A 536 13.26 9.49 -18.22
C GLY A 536 13.45 8.24 -19.07
N TYR A 537 12.61 8.10 -20.08
CA TYR A 537 12.76 7.12 -21.17
C TYR A 537 13.03 7.84 -22.50
N CYS A 538 13.12 7.09 -23.61
CA CYS A 538 13.49 7.60 -24.94
C CYS A 538 12.82 8.93 -25.33
N ALA A 539 11.50 9.09 -25.16
CA ALA A 539 10.82 10.34 -25.51
C ALA A 539 11.26 11.56 -24.69
N HIS A 540 11.66 11.38 -23.42
CA HIS A 540 12.20 12.47 -22.59
C HIS A 540 13.52 12.99 -23.16
N PHE A 541 14.46 12.06 -23.37
CA PHE A 541 15.79 12.38 -23.88
C PHE A 541 15.72 12.94 -25.31
N ALA A 542 14.97 12.31 -26.21
CA ALA A 542 14.85 12.74 -27.59
C ALA A 542 14.14 14.10 -27.72
N SER A 543 13.08 14.36 -26.94
CA SER A 543 12.40 15.65 -26.94
C SER A 543 13.31 16.78 -26.44
N ALA A 544 13.99 16.55 -25.31
CA ALA A 544 14.91 17.53 -24.75
C ALA A 544 16.11 17.78 -25.68
N ALA A 545 16.72 16.71 -26.22
CA ALA A 545 17.82 16.81 -27.17
C ALA A 545 17.42 17.59 -28.42
N THR A 546 16.21 17.38 -28.95
CA THR A 546 15.71 18.16 -30.09
C THR A 546 15.76 19.66 -29.81
N LEU A 547 15.24 20.13 -28.66
CA LEU A 547 15.29 21.57 -28.33
C LEU A 547 16.71 22.07 -28.03
N ILE A 548 17.57 21.24 -27.44
CA ILE A 548 18.98 21.58 -27.20
C ILE A 548 19.72 21.80 -28.52
N PHE A 549 19.60 20.89 -29.49
CA PHE A 549 20.21 21.05 -30.82
C PHE A 549 19.76 22.35 -31.49
N ARG A 550 18.45 22.65 -31.42
CA ARG A 550 17.88 23.89 -31.97
C ARG A 550 18.49 25.14 -31.36
N GLU A 551 18.60 25.21 -30.04
CA GLU A 551 19.22 26.35 -29.36
C GLU A 551 20.71 26.47 -29.70
N MET A 552 21.40 25.35 -29.93
CA MET A 552 22.78 25.34 -30.38
C MET A 552 22.95 25.76 -31.85
N GLY A 553 21.85 25.87 -32.62
CA GLY A 553 21.83 26.31 -34.01
C GLY A 553 21.87 25.15 -35.01
N ILE A 554 21.61 23.93 -34.57
CA ILE A 554 21.54 22.72 -35.40
C ILE A 554 20.06 22.45 -35.71
N PRO A 555 19.63 22.47 -36.99
CA PRO A 555 18.25 22.15 -37.32
C PRO A 555 17.94 20.71 -36.90
N ALA A 556 16.91 20.53 -36.07
CA ALA A 556 16.58 19.23 -35.49
C ALA A 556 15.08 18.97 -35.44
N ARG A 557 14.69 17.70 -35.52
CA ARG A 557 13.30 17.24 -35.40
C ARG A 557 13.18 15.97 -34.59
N TYR A 558 12.08 15.86 -33.87
CA TYR A 558 11.78 14.73 -33.00
C TYR A 558 11.16 13.59 -33.82
N CYS A 559 11.53 12.34 -33.54
CA CYS A 559 11.04 11.17 -34.28
C CYS A 559 10.61 10.05 -33.35
N GLU A 560 9.60 9.28 -33.78
CA GLU A 560 9.13 8.06 -33.11
C GLU A 560 8.98 6.93 -34.13
N GLY A 561 9.03 5.69 -33.63
CA GLY A 561 8.82 4.48 -34.41
C GLY A 561 9.41 3.27 -33.70
N TYR A 562 10.04 2.37 -34.45
CA TYR A 562 10.70 1.19 -33.90
C TYR A 562 12.20 1.19 -34.19
N ALA A 563 13.00 0.84 -33.19
CA ALA A 563 14.43 0.65 -33.29
C ALA A 563 14.78 -0.84 -33.12
N ILE A 564 15.38 -1.43 -34.15
CA ILE A 564 15.75 -2.84 -34.21
C ILE A 564 17.27 -2.92 -34.33
N SER A 565 17.94 -3.27 -33.24
CA SER A 565 19.40 -3.43 -33.26
C SER A 565 19.83 -4.68 -34.04
N PHE A 566 21.03 -4.65 -34.61
CA PHE A 566 21.60 -5.81 -35.30
C PHE A 566 21.67 -7.07 -34.40
N ASN A 567 21.92 -6.89 -33.10
CA ASN A 567 21.91 -7.98 -32.13
C ASN A 567 20.51 -8.61 -31.97
N GLN A 568 19.46 -7.79 -31.88
CA GLN A 568 18.08 -8.29 -31.83
C GLN A 568 17.72 -9.03 -33.12
N MET A 569 18.11 -8.49 -34.27
CA MET A 569 17.94 -9.15 -35.56
C MET A 569 18.65 -10.50 -35.62
N THR A 570 19.87 -10.62 -35.09
CA THR A 570 20.61 -11.89 -35.07
C THR A 570 20.00 -12.91 -34.10
N LEU A 571 19.43 -12.46 -32.98
CA LEU A 571 18.89 -13.33 -31.94
C LEU A 571 17.45 -13.78 -32.21
N ASN A 572 16.63 -12.91 -32.79
CA ASN A 572 15.18 -13.07 -32.91
C ASN A 572 14.69 -13.07 -34.36
N GLY A 573 15.56 -12.78 -35.33
CA GLY A 573 15.22 -12.81 -36.75
C GLY A 573 15.12 -14.23 -37.31
N GLU A 574 14.09 -14.46 -38.11
CA GLU A 574 13.87 -15.71 -38.84
C GLU A 574 14.38 -15.56 -40.28
N ILE A 575 15.26 -16.46 -40.71
CA ILE A 575 15.70 -16.49 -42.11
C ILE A 575 14.57 -17.04 -42.96
N VAL A 576 14.23 -16.33 -44.04
CA VAL A 576 13.28 -16.82 -45.04
C VAL A 576 14.02 -17.73 -46.02
N GLU A 577 13.74 -19.03 -45.92
CA GLU A 577 14.28 -20.04 -46.83
C GLU A 577 13.82 -19.83 -48.28
N ASP A 578 14.65 -20.23 -49.24
CA ASP A 578 14.39 -20.13 -50.69
C ASP A 578 14.20 -18.71 -51.27
N ALA A 579 14.51 -17.66 -50.50
CA ALA A 579 14.55 -16.29 -51.00
C ALA A 579 15.86 -16.00 -51.76
N GLU A 580 15.77 -15.58 -53.01
CA GLU A 580 16.93 -15.12 -53.78
C GLU A 580 17.31 -13.68 -53.40
N TYR A 581 18.56 -13.46 -53.00
CA TYR A 581 19.09 -12.16 -52.56
C TYR A 581 18.79 -11.02 -53.55
N SER A 582 19.00 -11.28 -54.83
CA SER A 582 18.81 -10.30 -55.91
C SER A 582 17.37 -9.79 -56.08
N ASN A 583 16.37 -10.48 -55.49
CA ASN A 583 14.98 -10.02 -55.51
C ASN A 583 14.69 -8.95 -54.45
N TYR A 584 15.56 -8.82 -53.44
CA TYR A 584 15.34 -7.94 -52.29
C TYR A 584 16.47 -6.93 -52.07
N PHE A 585 17.63 -7.13 -52.69
CA PHE A 585 18.75 -6.23 -52.53
C PHE A 585 19.66 -6.25 -53.77
N GLU A 586 20.10 -5.06 -54.21
CA GLU A 586 20.96 -4.84 -55.37
C GLU A 586 22.00 -3.76 -55.05
N GLY A 587 23.24 -3.95 -55.48
CA GLY A 587 24.35 -3.00 -55.24
C GLY A 587 25.20 -3.34 -54.03
N TYR A 588 25.86 -2.32 -53.46
CA TYR A 588 26.81 -2.46 -52.36
C TYR A 588 26.14 -2.93 -51.06
N ASN A 589 26.71 -3.93 -50.39
CA ASN A 589 26.30 -4.34 -49.05
C ASN A 589 27.54 -4.59 -48.20
N SER A 590 27.69 -3.81 -47.12
CA SER A 590 28.84 -3.89 -46.21
C SER A 590 28.99 -5.27 -45.52
N LEU A 591 27.92 -6.05 -45.46
CA LEU A 591 27.88 -7.39 -44.88
C LEU A 591 28.04 -8.51 -45.92
N GLY A 592 28.10 -8.18 -47.21
CA GLY A 592 28.06 -9.14 -48.32
C GLY A 592 26.63 -9.63 -48.63
N GLU A 593 26.51 -10.72 -49.38
CA GLU A 593 25.20 -11.34 -49.66
C GLU A 593 24.62 -11.99 -48.41
N THR A 594 23.61 -11.35 -47.81
CA THR A 594 22.91 -11.83 -46.61
C THR A 594 21.58 -12.48 -46.95
N ALA A 595 21.05 -13.36 -46.09
CA ALA A 595 19.71 -13.91 -46.31
C ALA A 595 18.61 -12.84 -46.06
N LEU A 596 17.43 -13.07 -46.65
CA LEU A 596 16.24 -12.31 -46.29
C LEU A 596 15.79 -12.71 -44.88
N VAL A 597 15.51 -11.71 -44.04
CA VAL A 597 15.16 -11.92 -42.63
C VAL A 597 13.82 -11.29 -42.30
N ARG A 598 12.98 -12.08 -41.63
CA ARG A 598 11.73 -11.65 -40.99
C ARG A 598 12.00 -11.40 -39.51
N ILE A 599 11.67 -10.23 -39.01
CA ILE A 599 11.76 -9.91 -37.57
C ILE A 599 10.45 -9.28 -37.09
N ASP A 600 9.99 -9.76 -35.95
CA ASP A 600 8.84 -9.21 -35.24
C ASP A 600 9.34 -8.14 -34.24
N ALA A 601 8.92 -6.90 -34.45
CA ALA A 601 9.19 -5.79 -33.55
C ALA A 601 8.01 -5.64 -32.58
N THR A 602 8.35 -5.60 -31.30
CA THR A 602 7.40 -5.47 -30.20
C THR A 602 7.35 -4.03 -29.68
N ASP A 603 6.46 -3.75 -28.75
CA ASP A 603 6.42 -2.47 -28.07
C ASP A 603 7.72 -2.15 -27.29
N ALA A 604 8.50 -3.16 -26.92
CA ALA A 604 9.84 -3.00 -26.36
C ALA A 604 10.86 -2.47 -27.38
N ASN A 605 10.55 -2.56 -28.68
CA ASN A 605 11.30 -1.95 -29.76
C ASN A 605 10.80 -0.54 -30.10
N ALA A 606 9.66 -0.10 -29.53
CA ALA A 606 9.18 1.25 -29.71
C ALA A 606 10.21 2.23 -29.15
N HIS A 607 10.66 3.16 -29.99
CA HIS A 607 11.72 4.09 -29.63
C HIS A 607 11.49 5.50 -30.17
N ALA A 608 12.04 6.48 -29.47
CA ALA A 608 12.08 7.87 -29.90
C ALA A 608 13.53 8.35 -30.00
N TRP A 609 13.82 9.09 -31.06
CA TRP A 609 15.17 9.57 -31.38
C TRP A 609 15.10 10.97 -32.00
N VAL A 610 16.27 11.53 -32.32
CA VAL A 610 16.38 12.84 -32.95
C VAL A 610 16.94 12.71 -34.35
N GLU A 611 16.45 13.52 -35.26
CA GLU A 611 17.11 13.77 -36.54
C GLU A 611 17.68 15.17 -36.56
N VAL A 612 18.93 15.28 -37.00
CA VAL A 612 19.64 16.55 -37.18
C VAL A 612 19.99 16.73 -38.65
N PHE A 613 20.06 17.98 -39.09
CA PHE A 613 20.45 18.30 -40.45
C PHE A 613 21.95 18.58 -40.55
N ASP A 614 22.62 17.86 -41.46
CA ASP A 614 24.00 18.12 -41.90
C ASP A 614 23.99 18.66 -43.34
N GLU A 615 24.84 19.65 -43.63
CA GLU A 615 24.86 20.31 -44.94
C GLU A 615 25.34 19.38 -46.07
N GLU A 616 26.18 18.39 -45.79
CA GLU A 616 26.67 17.45 -46.81
C GLU A 616 25.81 16.19 -46.87
N GLN A 617 25.32 15.72 -45.71
CA GLN A 617 24.65 14.41 -45.60
C GLN A 617 23.12 14.47 -45.57
N GLY A 618 22.53 15.65 -45.40
CA GLY A 618 21.08 15.80 -45.25
C GLY A 618 20.59 15.48 -43.84
N TRP A 619 19.37 14.96 -43.72
CA TRP A 619 18.84 14.52 -42.41
C TRP A 619 19.48 13.20 -41.94
N THR A 620 20.08 13.23 -40.76
CA THR A 620 20.78 12.09 -40.14
C THR A 620 20.18 11.78 -38.76
N VAL A 621 20.05 10.49 -38.47
CA VAL A 621 19.58 9.99 -37.17
C VAL A 621 20.67 10.14 -36.11
N VAL A 622 20.28 10.62 -34.94
CA VAL A 622 21.15 10.79 -33.77
C VAL A 622 20.51 10.13 -32.55
N GLU A 623 21.28 9.23 -31.93
CA GLU A 623 20.89 8.48 -30.74
C GLU A 623 21.56 9.01 -29.47
N VAL A 624 20.80 9.76 -28.67
CA VAL A 624 21.23 10.40 -27.42
C VAL A 624 20.77 9.66 -26.16
N THR A 625 19.92 8.63 -26.30
CA THR A 625 19.40 7.89 -25.15
C THR A 625 20.51 7.02 -24.52
N PRO A 626 20.63 7.03 -23.18
CA PRO A 626 21.50 6.10 -22.48
C PRO A 626 21.03 4.65 -22.66
N PRO A 627 21.94 3.66 -22.62
CA PRO A 627 21.54 2.26 -22.60
C PRO A 627 20.68 1.98 -21.37
N SER A 628 19.62 1.17 -21.52
CA SER A 628 18.84 0.70 -20.38
C SER A 628 19.77 -0.04 -19.42
N SER A 629 19.86 0.43 -18.17
CA SER A 629 20.53 -0.36 -17.15
C SER A 629 19.71 -1.62 -16.93
N ASN A 630 20.18 -2.76 -17.42
CA ASN A 630 19.63 -4.10 -17.14
C ASN A 630 19.69 -4.49 -15.64
N GLU A 631 20.00 -3.53 -14.76
CA GLU A 631 19.92 -3.64 -13.30
C GLU A 631 18.56 -3.20 -12.73
N GLU A 632 17.53 -3.00 -13.55
CA GLU A 632 16.13 -3.15 -13.11
C GLU A 632 15.71 -4.64 -13.11
N ASP A 633 16.60 -5.53 -12.63
CA ASP A 633 16.22 -6.86 -12.15
C ASP A 633 15.30 -6.64 -10.95
N GLU A 634 14.00 -6.96 -11.09
CA GLU A 634 13.02 -7.61 -10.18
C GLU A 634 13.29 -7.70 -8.64
N THR A 635 14.10 -6.82 -8.08
CA THR A 635 14.70 -6.97 -6.75
C THR A 635 14.62 -5.67 -5.98
N THR A 636 13.40 -5.13 -5.85
CA THR A 636 12.83 -4.67 -4.56
C THR A 636 11.45 -4.02 -4.73
N ASP A 637 10.57 -4.51 -5.60
CA ASP A 637 9.15 -4.19 -5.44
C ASP A 637 8.65 -5.03 -4.26
N ASN A 638 8.76 -4.49 -3.03
CA ASN A 638 8.18 -5.09 -1.84
C ASN A 638 6.79 -4.52 -1.62
N PHE A 639 5.85 -5.40 -1.25
CA PHE A 639 4.62 -5.08 -0.51
C PHE A 639 4.76 -3.90 0.49
N TRP A 640 5.94 -3.76 1.11
CA TRP A 640 6.28 -2.69 2.04
C TRP A 640 6.34 -1.30 1.43
N ASP A 641 6.79 -1.15 0.19
CA ASP A 641 6.90 0.15 -0.48
C ASP A 641 5.50 0.65 -0.89
N ALA A 642 4.65 -0.26 -1.38
CA ALA A 642 3.23 0.01 -1.59
C ALA A 642 2.49 0.33 -0.28
N PHE A 643 2.79 -0.40 0.80
CA PHE A 643 2.20 -0.14 2.13
C PHE A 643 2.69 1.19 2.73
N ASN A 644 3.98 1.52 2.59
CA ASN A 644 4.57 2.78 3.05
C ASN A 644 4.02 3.97 2.27
N ASN A 645 3.80 3.85 0.96
CA ASN A 645 3.19 4.91 0.15
C ASN A 645 1.71 5.16 0.48
N ILE A 646 0.98 4.16 1.00
CA ILE A 646 -0.44 4.30 1.38
C ILE A 646 -0.60 4.83 2.82
N PHE A 647 0.36 4.59 3.72
CA PHE A 647 0.25 4.89 5.15
C PHE A 647 1.34 5.78 5.75
N GLY A 648 2.36 6.17 4.98
CA GLY A 648 3.50 7.00 5.39
C GLY A 648 3.46 8.39 4.75
N ASP A 649 3.66 9.40 5.59
CA ASP A 649 3.95 10.78 5.18
C ASP A 649 5.41 11.02 5.59
N GLY A 650 6.31 11.26 4.62
CA GLY A 650 7.70 11.70 4.85
C GLY A 650 8.80 10.76 4.33
N ASP A 651 9.56 11.27 3.37
CA ASP A 651 10.92 10.85 2.99
C ASP A 651 11.83 10.58 4.20
N GLU A 652 12.65 9.54 4.12
CA GLU A 652 14.12 9.67 4.18
C GLU A 652 14.77 8.33 3.80
N ASP A 653 15.60 8.41 2.76
CA ASP A 653 16.59 7.43 2.33
C ASP A 653 17.50 6.98 3.49
N THR A 654 17.76 5.67 3.58
CA THR A 654 19.09 5.16 3.95
C THR A 654 19.24 3.71 3.51
N GLY A 655 20.04 3.52 2.46
CA GLY A 655 20.51 2.22 2.02
C GLY A 655 21.41 1.50 3.03
N ALA A 656 21.26 0.18 3.08
CA ALA A 656 22.33 -0.76 3.41
C ALA A 656 22.01 -2.11 2.75
N ARG A 657 22.82 -2.46 1.74
CA ARG A 657 22.91 -3.80 1.15
C ARG A 657 23.53 -4.75 2.17
N ASP A 658 22.98 -5.95 2.29
CA ASP A 658 23.77 -7.14 2.59
C ASP A 658 23.25 -8.33 1.77
N ASN A 659 24.17 -8.91 1.01
CA ASN A 659 24.02 -10.16 0.29
C ASN A 659 24.15 -11.33 1.26
N GLU A 660 23.22 -12.28 1.23
CA GLU A 660 23.60 -13.69 1.41
C GLU A 660 22.58 -14.63 0.76
N ALA A 661 23.12 -15.57 -0.01
CA ALA A 661 22.42 -16.59 -0.76
C ALA A 661 21.86 -17.69 0.15
N SER A 662 20.66 -18.21 -0.15
CA SER A 662 20.40 -19.65 0.06
C SER A 662 19.26 -20.18 -0.81
N SER A 663 19.69 -20.92 -1.83
CA SER A 663 19.09 -22.09 -2.49
C SER A 663 17.77 -22.69 -1.97
N ASN A 664 16.89 -22.97 -2.93
CA ASN A 664 16.13 -24.21 -3.17
C ASN A 664 15.77 -25.08 -1.96
N ILE A 665 14.50 -25.04 -1.53
CA ILE A 665 13.92 -26.08 -0.68
C ILE A 665 12.56 -26.52 -1.23
N GLY A 666 12.55 -27.74 -1.81
CA GLY A 666 11.36 -28.40 -2.31
C GLY A 666 10.39 -28.91 -1.24
N ILE A 667 9.09 -28.76 -1.55
CA ILE A 667 7.87 -29.57 -1.31
C ILE A 667 7.70 -30.38 0.00
N SER A 668 8.73 -30.80 0.74
CA SER A 668 8.60 -31.43 2.09
C SER A 668 8.49 -30.43 3.26
N THR A 669 8.59 -29.13 2.96
CA THR A 669 8.70 -28.05 3.96
C THR A 669 7.35 -27.49 4.39
N ALA A 670 6.30 -27.63 3.58
CA ALA A 670 4.96 -27.12 3.88
C ALA A 670 4.38 -27.71 5.18
N ASP A 671 4.58 -29.01 5.43
CA ASP A 671 4.15 -29.68 6.66
C ASP A 671 4.96 -29.29 7.91
N LYS A 672 6.25 -28.95 7.72
CA LYS A 672 7.10 -28.45 8.81
C LYS A 672 6.76 -27.01 9.14
N VAL A 673 6.50 -26.18 8.14
CA VAL A 673 6.12 -24.76 8.30
C VAL A 673 4.76 -24.63 8.98
N MET A 674 3.78 -25.46 8.61
CA MET A 674 2.48 -25.51 9.27
C MET A 674 2.60 -25.93 10.75
N LYS A 675 3.49 -26.87 11.07
CA LYS A 675 3.83 -27.20 12.46
C LYS A 675 4.50 -26.04 13.18
N VAL A 676 5.42 -25.32 12.55
CA VAL A 676 6.08 -24.14 13.13
C VAL A 676 5.07 -23.02 13.40
N VAL A 677 4.18 -22.72 12.45
CA VAL A 677 3.07 -21.76 12.63
C VAL A 677 2.19 -22.18 13.81
N ALA A 678 1.80 -23.45 13.88
CA ALA A 678 1.04 -23.97 15.01
C ALA A 678 1.83 -23.85 16.34
N PHE A 679 3.12 -24.15 16.37
CA PHE A 679 3.97 -24.03 17.56
C PHE A 679 4.21 -22.59 17.99
N VAL A 680 4.31 -21.64 17.05
CA VAL A 680 4.42 -20.21 17.35
C VAL A 680 3.10 -19.71 17.92
N ILE A 681 1.96 -20.04 17.32
CA ILE A 681 0.63 -19.68 17.85
C ILE A 681 0.40 -20.31 19.23
N ILE A 682 0.70 -21.60 19.40
CA ILE A 682 0.62 -22.30 20.68
C ILE A 682 1.59 -21.65 21.68
N GLY A 683 2.81 -21.31 21.26
CA GLY A 683 3.81 -20.64 22.08
C GLY A 683 3.33 -19.28 22.58
N LEU A 684 2.69 -18.49 21.72
CA LEU A 684 2.12 -17.18 22.06
C LEU A 684 0.89 -17.30 22.96
N VAL A 685 0.03 -18.29 22.73
CA VAL A 685 -1.10 -18.61 23.62
C VAL A 685 -0.58 -19.09 24.98
N CYS A 686 0.43 -19.97 25.01
CA CYS A 686 1.06 -20.43 26.23
C CYS A 686 1.76 -19.30 26.98
N LEU A 687 2.45 -18.39 26.28
CA LEU A 687 3.14 -17.26 26.90
C LEU A 687 2.13 -16.24 27.47
N SER A 688 1.05 -15.95 26.74
CA SER A 688 -0.01 -15.06 27.25
C SER A 688 -0.74 -15.67 28.45
N ILE A 689 -1.01 -16.98 28.45
CA ILE A 689 -1.51 -17.72 29.60
C ILE A 689 -0.50 -17.68 30.76
N LEU A 690 0.80 -17.87 30.48
CA LEU A 690 1.86 -17.84 31.48
C LEU A 690 1.97 -16.46 32.14
N VAL A 691 1.99 -15.38 31.36
CA VAL A 691 2.00 -14.00 31.84
C VAL A 691 0.74 -13.72 32.67
N PHE A 692 -0.43 -14.18 32.22
CA PHE A 692 -1.67 -14.04 32.99
C PHE A 692 -1.61 -14.80 34.33
N ILE A 693 -1.10 -16.03 34.33
CA ILE A 693 -0.89 -16.83 35.55
C ILE A 693 0.09 -16.13 36.49
N ILE A 694 1.21 -15.62 35.98
CA ILE A 694 2.20 -14.87 36.76
C ILE A 694 1.54 -13.62 37.36
N LEU A 695 0.84 -12.80 36.58
CA LEU A 695 0.16 -11.59 37.08
C LEU A 695 -0.90 -11.91 38.14
N LYS A 696 -1.59 -13.06 38.02
CA LYS A 696 -2.61 -13.51 38.98
C LYS A 696 -2.00 -14.10 40.26
N LEU A 697 -0.90 -14.83 40.17
CA LEU A 697 -0.25 -15.52 41.30
C LEU A 697 0.77 -14.64 42.03
N TRP A 698 1.39 -13.67 41.35
CA TRP A 698 2.45 -12.81 41.88
C TRP A 698 2.08 -12.11 43.20
N PRO A 699 0.87 -11.55 43.39
CA PRO A 699 0.49 -10.95 44.68
C PRO A 699 0.44 -11.97 45.83
N GLY A 700 0.10 -13.22 45.53
CA GLY A 700 0.08 -14.32 46.50
C GLY A 700 1.48 -14.80 46.88
N ILE A 701 2.35 -14.94 45.88
CA ILE A 701 3.76 -15.34 46.03
C ILE A 701 4.54 -14.26 46.78
N LYS A 702 4.43 -13.00 46.35
CA LYS A 702 5.06 -11.85 47.00
C LYS A 702 4.68 -11.77 48.48
N TYR A 703 3.40 -11.95 48.82
CA TYR A 703 2.99 -12.00 50.22
C TYR A 703 3.66 -13.15 50.98
N ARG A 704 3.74 -14.36 50.42
CA ARG A 704 4.34 -15.51 51.13
C ARG A 704 5.83 -15.28 51.36
N TYR A 705 6.50 -14.69 50.38
CA TYR A 705 7.89 -14.28 50.46
C TYR A 705 8.11 -13.19 51.53
N ASP A 706 7.35 -12.10 51.46
CA ASP A 706 7.40 -10.99 52.42
C ASP A 706 7.09 -11.48 53.85
N TYR A 707 6.06 -12.32 54.01
CA TYR A 707 5.67 -12.91 55.30
C TYR A 707 6.72 -13.85 55.89
N ALA A 708 7.45 -14.60 55.06
CA ALA A 708 8.50 -15.50 55.52
C ALA A 708 9.73 -14.75 56.06
N ARG A 709 10.07 -13.59 55.47
CA ARG A 709 11.20 -12.75 55.87
C ARG A 709 10.86 -11.67 56.90
N ALA A 710 9.57 -11.42 57.11
CA ALA A 710 9.07 -10.41 58.03
C ALA A 710 9.34 -10.75 59.51
N GLY A 711 9.62 -9.70 60.29
CA GLY A 711 9.62 -9.72 61.75
C GLY A 711 8.22 -9.97 62.34
N LEU A 712 8.10 -10.10 63.66
CA LEU A 712 6.83 -10.42 64.32
C LEU A 712 5.76 -9.32 64.08
N SER A 713 6.16 -8.05 64.20
CA SER A 713 5.29 -6.90 63.93
C SER A 713 4.80 -6.89 62.48
N ASP A 714 5.71 -7.04 61.52
CA ASP A 714 5.39 -7.04 60.09
C ASP A 714 4.50 -8.22 59.69
N LYS A 715 4.72 -9.41 60.25
CA LYS A 715 3.85 -10.58 60.04
C LYS A 715 2.42 -10.29 60.48
N LEU A 716 2.24 -9.65 61.63
CA LEU A 716 0.93 -9.29 62.14
C LEU A 716 0.25 -8.28 61.21
N ILE A 717 0.95 -7.22 60.81
CA ILE A 717 0.42 -6.17 59.92
C ILE A 717 0.06 -6.72 58.54
N LEU A 718 0.90 -7.58 57.94
CA LEU A 718 0.61 -8.22 56.66
C LEU A 718 -0.66 -9.07 56.73
N ARG A 719 -0.83 -9.86 57.80
CA ARG A 719 -2.01 -10.72 58.01
C ARG A 719 -3.26 -9.91 58.29
N TYR A 720 -3.15 -8.90 59.14
CA TYR A 720 -4.22 -7.95 59.46
C TYR A 720 -4.67 -7.17 58.22
N GLY A 721 -3.74 -6.64 57.43
CA GLY A 721 -4.06 -5.93 56.18
C GLY A 721 -4.80 -6.81 55.17
N ARG A 722 -4.46 -8.10 55.09
CA ARG A 722 -5.23 -9.09 54.29
C ARG A 722 -6.65 -9.26 54.81
N PHE A 723 -6.83 -9.37 56.13
CA PHE A 723 -8.13 -9.47 56.77
C PHE A 723 -9.00 -8.27 56.42
N VAL A 724 -8.49 -7.06 56.66
CA VAL A 724 -9.19 -5.79 56.41
C VAL A 724 -9.58 -5.67 54.94
N LYS A 725 -8.67 -5.98 54.01
CA LYS A 725 -8.95 -5.95 52.56
C LYS A 725 -10.08 -6.91 52.17
N LYS A 726 -10.16 -8.09 52.81
CA LYS A 726 -11.23 -9.06 52.57
C LYS A 726 -12.57 -8.63 53.19
N LYS A 727 -12.55 -8.12 54.42
CA LYS A 727 -13.75 -7.65 55.13
C LYS A 727 -14.35 -6.42 54.44
N ARG A 728 -13.54 -5.42 54.06
CA ARG A 728 -13.99 -4.21 53.33
C ARG A 728 -14.66 -4.49 51.98
N ARG A 729 -14.31 -5.60 51.33
CA ARG A 729 -14.99 -6.04 50.09
C ARG A 729 -16.39 -6.59 50.34
N LYS A 730 -16.60 -7.24 51.48
CA LYS A 730 -17.88 -7.90 51.84
C LYS A 730 -18.81 -7.02 52.68
N ASP A 731 -18.25 -6.09 53.46
CA ASP A 731 -18.97 -5.32 54.46
C ASP A 731 -18.78 -3.82 54.18
N VAL A 732 -19.87 -3.16 53.77
CA VAL A 732 -19.89 -1.75 53.38
C VAL A 732 -19.70 -0.84 54.60
N LYS A 733 -20.31 -1.15 55.74
CA LYS A 733 -20.19 -0.36 56.97
C LYS A 733 -18.77 -0.41 57.54
N PHE A 734 -18.11 -1.56 57.47
CA PHE A 734 -16.71 -1.68 57.86
C PHE A 734 -15.74 -0.86 56.99
N ARG A 735 -16.15 -0.45 55.78
CA ARG A 735 -15.32 0.27 54.82
C ARG A 735 -15.02 1.70 55.26
N GLU A 736 -15.89 2.27 56.09
CA GLU A 736 -15.78 3.64 56.63
C GLU A 736 -14.78 3.73 57.80
N ASN A 737 -14.46 2.60 58.45
CA ASN A 737 -13.55 2.55 59.59
C ASN A 737 -12.08 2.59 59.12
N MET A 738 -11.40 3.72 59.32
CA MET A 738 -10.06 3.96 58.78
C MET A 738 -8.91 3.60 59.74
N ASN A 739 -9.04 3.94 61.03
CA ASN A 739 -8.02 3.66 62.05
C ASN A 739 -8.22 2.28 62.70
N TYR A 740 -7.24 1.83 63.50
CA TYR A 740 -7.33 0.53 64.17
C TYR A 740 -8.43 0.51 65.25
N THR A 741 -8.63 1.60 65.97
CA THR A 741 -9.63 1.74 67.03
C THR A 741 -11.05 1.51 66.53
N ASP A 742 -11.47 2.21 65.48
CA ASP A 742 -12.78 2.10 64.84
C ASP A 742 -12.97 0.70 64.22
N GLN A 743 -11.90 0.14 63.65
CA GLN A 743 -11.92 -1.21 63.11
C GLN A 743 -12.12 -2.24 64.22
N MET A 744 -11.44 -2.12 65.36
CA MET A 744 -11.58 -3.03 66.50
C MET A 744 -12.92 -2.87 67.21
N LEU A 745 -13.42 -1.64 67.36
CA LEU A 745 -14.75 -1.38 67.92
C LEU A 745 -15.86 -2.09 67.12
N TYR A 746 -15.73 -2.11 65.80
CA TYR A 746 -16.68 -2.80 64.92
C TYR A 746 -16.51 -4.32 64.94
N LEU A 747 -15.28 -4.83 65.07
CA LEU A 747 -14.99 -6.27 64.98
C LEU A 747 -15.17 -7.01 66.31
N LEU A 748 -14.97 -6.33 67.44
CA LEU A 748 -15.03 -6.87 68.79
C LEU A 748 -15.96 -6.02 69.67
N PRO A 749 -17.26 -5.90 69.35
CA PRO A 749 -18.16 -4.99 70.05
C PRO A 749 -18.45 -5.38 71.51
N PHE A 750 -18.23 -6.65 71.88
CA PHE A 750 -18.62 -7.20 73.19
C PHE A 750 -17.43 -7.53 74.12
N SER A 751 -16.18 -7.33 73.68
CA SER A 751 -14.99 -7.57 74.52
C SER A 751 -14.09 -6.34 74.53
N GLU A 752 -14.32 -5.45 75.49
CA GLU A 752 -13.55 -4.22 75.71
C GLU A 752 -12.06 -4.53 75.98
N LYS A 753 -11.80 -5.52 76.85
CA LYS A 753 -10.43 -5.92 77.20
C LYS A 753 -9.64 -6.43 76.00
N ASP A 754 -10.25 -7.25 75.13
CA ASP A 754 -9.56 -7.78 73.96
C ASP A 754 -9.43 -6.73 72.85
N ARG A 755 -10.44 -5.87 72.68
CA ARG A 755 -10.44 -4.75 71.75
C ARG A 755 -9.29 -3.78 72.04
N ASP A 756 -9.15 -3.35 73.29
CA ASP A 756 -8.15 -2.35 73.66
C ASP A 756 -6.74 -2.94 73.57
N ARG A 757 -6.56 -4.20 74.02
CA ARG A 757 -5.29 -4.91 73.88
C ARG A 757 -4.90 -5.14 72.42
N MET A 758 -5.85 -5.52 71.56
CA MET A 758 -5.59 -5.73 70.13
C MET A 758 -5.27 -4.42 69.41
N THR A 759 -5.92 -3.32 69.79
CA THR A 759 -5.65 -1.99 69.23
C THR A 759 -4.23 -1.54 69.59
N ASP A 760 -3.82 -1.65 70.85
CA ASP A 760 -2.46 -1.34 71.30
C ASP A 760 -1.39 -2.17 70.58
N ILE A 761 -1.62 -3.49 70.43
CA ILE A 761 -0.68 -4.37 69.73
C ILE A 761 -0.54 -3.98 68.25
N LEU A 762 -1.65 -3.64 67.56
CA LEU A 762 -1.61 -3.20 66.16
C LEU A 762 -0.94 -1.83 65.99
N GLU A 763 -1.17 -0.89 66.91
CA GLU A 763 -0.52 0.41 66.90
C GLU A 763 0.99 0.28 67.13
N ARG A 764 1.41 -0.54 68.11
CA ARG A 764 2.83 -0.85 68.31
C ARG A 764 3.42 -1.56 67.12
N ALA A 765 2.74 -2.55 66.54
CA ALA A 765 3.24 -3.26 65.37
C ALA A 765 3.32 -2.39 64.10
N GLY A 766 2.43 -1.40 63.94
CA GLY A 766 2.34 -0.55 62.75
C GLY A 766 3.15 0.75 62.82
N PHE A 767 3.40 1.28 64.01
CA PHE A 767 4.00 2.62 64.19
C PHE A 767 5.20 2.67 65.14
N SER A 768 5.54 1.59 65.85
CA SER A 768 6.74 1.53 66.70
C SER A 768 7.95 1.01 65.93
N ASN A 769 9.14 1.51 66.29
CA ASN A 769 10.42 0.98 65.80
C ASN A 769 10.90 -0.27 66.58
N ARG A 770 10.09 -0.81 67.50
CA ARG A 770 10.39 -2.01 68.30
C ARG A 770 9.47 -3.16 67.90
N GLU A 771 10.03 -4.36 67.83
CA GLU A 771 9.22 -5.56 67.62
C GLU A 771 8.26 -5.82 68.79
N ILE A 772 7.08 -6.35 68.48
CA ILE A 772 6.13 -6.86 69.47
C ILE A 772 6.65 -8.16 70.09
N SER A 773 6.22 -8.44 71.33
CA SER A 773 6.57 -9.68 72.02
C SER A 773 5.89 -10.90 71.38
N GLU A 774 6.49 -12.08 71.54
CA GLU A 774 5.92 -13.33 71.05
C GLU A 774 4.53 -13.59 71.67
N SER A 775 4.33 -13.27 72.95
CA SER A 775 3.04 -13.37 73.63
C SER A 775 1.97 -12.45 73.04
N ASP A 776 2.35 -11.23 72.63
CA ASP A 776 1.42 -10.29 71.98
C ASP A 776 1.08 -10.76 70.56
N PHE A 777 2.05 -11.28 69.83
CA PHE A 777 1.84 -11.86 68.51
C PHE A 777 0.89 -13.06 68.57
N THR A 778 1.09 -14.01 69.50
CA THR A 778 0.21 -15.18 69.65
C THR A 778 -1.21 -14.78 70.02
N PHE A 779 -1.39 -13.80 70.91
CA PHE A 779 -2.71 -13.28 71.27
C PHE A 779 -3.41 -12.65 70.06
N ALA A 780 -2.75 -11.72 69.37
CA ALA A 780 -3.31 -11.02 68.22
C ALA A 780 -3.62 -11.97 67.04
N GLN A 781 -2.77 -12.99 66.87
CA GLN A 781 -2.99 -14.04 65.88
C GLN A 781 -4.25 -14.88 66.20
N GLY A 782 -4.46 -15.25 67.48
CA GLY A 782 -5.64 -16.01 67.89
C GLY A 782 -6.94 -15.26 67.59
N ILE A 783 -7.00 -13.97 67.93
CA ILE A 783 -8.14 -13.10 67.62
C ILE A 783 -8.38 -13.01 66.10
N LEU A 784 -7.31 -12.82 65.31
CA LEU A 784 -7.44 -12.76 63.86
C LEU A 784 -7.96 -14.06 63.26
N ASP A 785 -7.54 -15.22 63.79
CA ASP A 785 -7.98 -16.52 63.31
C ASP A 785 -9.48 -16.75 63.52
N ASP A 786 -10.01 -16.33 64.66
CA ASP A 786 -11.45 -16.41 64.92
C ASP A 786 -12.25 -15.43 64.05
N LEU A 787 -11.74 -14.21 63.86
CA LEU A 787 -12.32 -13.26 62.92
C LEU A 787 -12.31 -13.80 61.47
N PHE A 788 -11.24 -14.46 61.03
CA PHE A 788 -11.16 -15.07 59.70
C PHE A 788 -12.14 -16.24 59.51
N LYS A 789 -12.37 -17.06 60.54
CA LYS A 789 -13.40 -18.12 60.53
C LYS A 789 -14.80 -17.54 60.35
N ASN A 790 -15.09 -16.44 61.04
CA ASN A 790 -16.38 -15.76 60.98
C ASN A 790 -16.66 -15.00 59.67
N ILE A 791 -15.67 -14.84 58.79
CA ILE A 791 -15.84 -14.29 57.42
C ILE A 791 -16.25 -15.35 56.38
N LYS A 792 -16.03 -16.64 56.70
CA LYS A 792 -16.33 -17.78 55.81
C LYS A 792 -17.74 -18.34 56.01
N LYS A 793 -18.29 -18.23 57.23
CA LYS A 793 -19.73 -18.27 57.45
C LYS A 793 -20.35 -16.97 56.96
#